data_AF-A0A1A0XD88-F1
#
_entry.id   AF-A0A1A0XD88-F1
#
_cell.length_a   1.000
_cell.length_b   1.000
_cell.length_c   1.000
_cell.angle_alpha   90.00
_cell.angle_beta   90.00
_cell.angle_gamma   90.00
#
_symmetry.space_group_name_H-M   'P 1'
#
loop_
_entity.id
_entity.type
_entity.pdbx_description
1 polymer ?
#
loop_
_entity_poly.entity_id
_entity_poly.type
_entity_poly.pdbx_seq_one_letter_code
_entity_poly.pdbx_strand_id
1 'polypeptide(L)'
;MNDRDRGQDKRGRGRGSDNRGRGPDGRGRPSDRRGSDRRGPEGRPAGPPLPDDVVASDLDQEVRRDLLTLDKANADRVARHLVMVAQLLDSDPELALAHARAARERASRVGLVRETAGIAAYNAGEWQEALTELRAARRINGGTLLLPLIADAERGLGRPERAIEIARSEEGRSLTGDEATEMRIVEAGARIDAGEPAKALVTLQAEDLAPGRTGTMAARLFYAYASALLAADRRDDAVTWYMNAAAADVDDATDAEFRLMELSEDMSPDTTSDGNASAVEDVDVVGAIDETEGPSGNGVGAASIDDSGDKDSGDSSVDASGDDVAESETTSVPAEVPPTSSTESSDEKSASASTASTATTPAAQPSTPAPQPSAPAPQPSTPAASSAPSPEPQAPPEGSLVDHYEALLLDLDGTVFAGKEPTHGARETLDALDLPQIFVTNNASRRPSEVAAHLNSMGFSATEDQVVTSAQSAARLLSEHVEPGSRALVLGTDGLAQEVREVGVGVARSADDRPAAVIQGFSPDTNWSTLSEAALAIRAGALWIATNTDATLPSERGLLVGNGSLVAAVANATGAEPLVAGKPAAPLMADAMKRSGVTNSLVVGDRLDTDIQGAHSVGLDSALVLTGVSTPKDLLLAPPEQRPSHVIDDLTGLLDDEKTVRIGEQPDWDVEVSGATITVTATGEEPAHEALLPALAHAAWALLDGRDVEAGPVDPSDVAITSDDPDVRSQIDKLGVGDLR
;
A
#
# COMPACT_ATOMS: atom_id res chain seq x y z
N MET A 1 -54.56 -14.79 37.65
CA MET A 1 -54.97 -15.10 39.04
C MET A 1 -53.97 -16.08 39.67
N ASN A 2 -53.77 -15.92 40.97
CA ASN A 2 -53.36 -16.88 42.01
C ASN A 2 -53.90 -18.32 41.81
N ASP A 3 -53.40 -19.40 42.44
CA ASP A 3 -52.33 -19.62 43.45
C ASP A 3 -52.01 -21.14 43.62
N ARG A 4 -50.81 -21.48 44.14
CA ARG A 4 -50.48 -22.65 45.03
C ARG A 4 -50.79 -24.11 44.59
N ASP A 5 -50.43 -25.19 45.32
CA ASP A 5 -49.26 -25.62 46.15
C ASP A 5 -49.58 -27.02 46.79
N ARG A 6 -48.54 -27.80 47.20
CA ARG A 6 -48.53 -28.98 48.12
C ARG A 6 -49.14 -30.36 47.76
N GLY A 7 -48.39 -31.41 48.16
CA GLY A 7 -48.83 -32.79 48.49
C GLY A 7 -47.90 -33.88 47.88
N GLN A 8 -47.02 -34.62 48.58
CA GLN A 8 -47.22 -35.63 49.66
C GLN A 8 -48.22 -36.74 49.29
N ASP A 9 -47.99 -38.07 49.41
CA ASP A 9 -46.85 -38.94 49.84
C ASP A 9 -47.22 -40.45 49.52
N LYS A 10 -46.75 -41.61 50.04
CA LYS A 10 -45.85 -42.07 51.15
C LYS A 10 -45.41 -43.56 50.96
N ARG A 11 -44.09 -43.85 50.78
CA ARG A 11 -43.38 -45.17 51.03
C ARG A 11 -43.72 -46.38 50.10
N GLY A 12 -42.90 -47.45 49.95
CA GLY A 12 -41.47 -47.68 50.31
C GLY A 12 -41.01 -49.17 50.42
N ARG A 13 -39.69 -49.38 50.62
CA ARG A 13 -38.95 -50.54 51.25
C ARG A 13 -38.66 -51.90 50.52
N GLY A 14 -37.36 -52.12 50.26
CA GLY A 14 -36.59 -53.36 50.60
C GLY A 14 -36.25 -54.36 49.47
N ARG A 15 -35.30 -55.32 49.59
CA ARG A 15 -34.00 -55.42 50.36
C ARG A 15 -33.28 -56.75 49.99
N GLY A 16 -31.93 -56.81 50.03
CA GLY A 16 -31.07 -58.01 49.74
C GLY A 16 -30.45 -57.98 48.32
N SER A 17 -29.16 -58.25 48.03
CA SER A 17 -28.12 -59.17 48.58
C SER A 17 -28.39 -60.65 48.27
N ASP A 18 -27.46 -61.57 47.93
CA ASP A 18 -25.98 -61.70 47.96
C ASP A 18 -25.52 -62.70 46.82
N ASN A 19 -24.25 -63.03 46.47
CA ASN A 19 -22.89 -62.41 46.51
C ASN A 19 -21.79 -63.44 46.04
N ARG A 20 -20.73 -63.01 45.32
CA ARG A 20 -19.49 -63.75 44.89
C ARG A 20 -19.57 -64.92 43.87
N GLY A 21 -18.52 -65.00 43.04
CA GLY A 21 -18.10 -66.18 42.23
C GLY A 21 -16.79 -65.90 41.47
N ARG A 22 -15.85 -66.86 41.36
CA ARG A 22 -14.49 -66.67 40.77
C ARG A 22 -13.89 -68.01 40.29
N GLY A 23 -13.44 -68.12 39.03
CA GLY A 23 -12.70 -69.29 38.50
C GLY A 23 -12.42 -69.21 36.98
N PRO A 24 -11.42 -69.93 36.42
CA PRO A 24 -10.75 -69.53 35.17
C PRO A 24 -10.65 -70.64 34.06
N ASP A 25 -9.68 -70.46 33.14
CA ASP A 25 -9.23 -71.29 31.99
C ASP A 25 -10.00 -71.10 30.66
N GLY A 26 -9.36 -71.05 29.47
CA GLY A 26 -7.93 -70.96 29.13
C GLY A 26 -7.63 -71.22 27.63
N ARG A 27 -6.45 -70.77 27.12
CA ARG A 27 -5.90 -70.93 25.74
C ARG A 27 -6.64 -70.10 24.63
N GLY A 28 -6.01 -69.58 23.56
CA GLY A 28 -4.58 -69.33 23.30
C GLY A 28 -4.09 -69.63 21.86
N ARG A 29 -3.96 -68.61 20.99
CA ARG A 29 -3.02 -68.52 19.82
C ARG A 29 -3.00 -67.09 19.21
N PRO A 30 -1.98 -66.69 18.40
CA PRO A 30 -1.66 -65.28 18.15
C PRO A 30 -1.91 -64.76 16.72
N SER A 31 -1.93 -63.43 16.57
CA SER A 31 -1.77 -62.71 15.29
C SER A 31 -1.21 -61.30 15.52
N ASP A 32 -0.08 -61.02 14.87
CA ASP A 32 0.47 -59.74 14.39
C ASP A 32 0.40 -58.42 15.21
N ARG A 33 1.58 -57.81 15.35
CA ARG A 33 1.75 -56.42 15.81
C ARG A 33 1.64 -55.45 14.62
N ARG A 34 0.61 -54.63 14.59
CA ARG A 34 0.70 -53.22 14.16
C ARG A 34 0.04 -52.36 15.23
N GLY A 35 0.66 -51.25 15.59
CA GLY A 35 0.08 -50.29 16.53
C GLY A 35 -1.11 -49.59 15.86
N SER A 36 -2.25 -49.54 16.56
CA SER A 36 -3.35 -48.64 16.21
C SER A 36 -3.33 -47.46 17.17
N ASP A 37 -3.02 -46.28 16.64
CA ASP A 37 -3.16 -45.04 17.39
C ASP A 37 -4.62 -44.82 17.79
N ARG A 38 -4.82 -44.46 19.05
CA ARG A 38 -6.15 -44.25 19.61
C ARG A 38 -6.67 -42.89 19.17
N ARG A 39 -7.40 -42.84 18.05
CA ARG A 39 -8.22 -41.66 17.70
C ARG A 39 -9.14 -41.32 18.88
N GLY A 40 -9.02 -40.09 19.37
CA GLY A 40 -10.08 -39.45 20.16
C GLY A 40 -11.30 -39.11 19.29
N PRO A 41 -12.43 -38.71 19.89
CA PRO A 41 -13.68 -38.53 19.16
C PRO A 41 -13.65 -37.32 18.21
N GLU A 42 -14.03 -37.57 16.95
CA GLU A 42 -14.33 -36.55 15.94
C GLU A 42 -15.66 -35.85 16.29
N GLY A 43 -15.77 -34.52 16.16
CA GLY A 43 -16.99 -33.86 16.68
C GLY A 43 -17.24 -32.35 16.50
N ARG A 44 -16.43 -31.58 15.76
CA ARG A 44 -16.77 -30.23 15.21
C ARG A 44 -15.60 -29.69 14.35
N PRO A 45 -15.83 -28.79 13.37
CA PRO A 45 -14.75 -28.07 12.69
C PRO A 45 -14.00 -27.24 13.73
N ALA A 46 -12.67 -27.31 13.74
CA ALA A 46 -11.87 -26.86 14.88
C ALA A 46 -11.53 -25.35 14.87
N GLY A 47 -12.36 -24.53 14.21
CA GLY A 47 -11.97 -23.22 13.68
C GLY A 47 -11.16 -23.35 12.38
N PRO A 48 -10.71 -22.21 11.81
CA PRO A 48 -9.64 -22.21 10.80
C PRO A 48 -8.35 -22.86 11.34
N PRO A 49 -7.45 -23.34 10.45
CA PRO A 49 -6.18 -23.91 10.86
C PRO A 49 -5.30 -22.89 11.58
N LEU A 50 -4.42 -23.35 12.47
CA LEU A 50 -3.39 -22.53 13.08
C LEU A 50 -2.04 -22.89 12.44
N PRO A 51 -1.32 -21.94 11.83
CA PRO A 51 0.06 -22.14 11.37
C PRO A 51 0.97 -22.58 12.52
N ASP A 52 1.95 -23.45 12.26
CA ASP A 52 2.80 -24.07 13.30
C ASP A 52 3.92 -23.15 13.83
N ASP A 53 4.21 -22.08 13.11
CA ASP A 53 5.09 -20.96 13.46
C ASP A 53 4.43 -19.99 14.45
N VAL A 54 3.10 -19.81 14.41
CA VAL A 54 2.36 -18.94 15.33
C VAL A 54 2.26 -19.58 16.70
N VAL A 55 2.87 -18.97 17.73
CA VAL A 55 2.98 -19.54 19.09
C VAL A 55 2.33 -18.66 20.16
N ALA A 56 1.90 -19.27 21.26
CA ALA A 56 1.17 -18.58 22.32
C ALA A 56 1.98 -17.48 23.04
N SER A 57 3.31 -17.45 22.87
CA SER A 57 4.20 -16.40 23.40
C SER A 57 4.08 -15.06 22.67
N ASP A 58 3.63 -15.08 21.41
CA ASP A 58 3.58 -13.89 20.54
C ASP A 58 2.43 -12.96 20.95
N LEU A 59 1.43 -13.51 21.65
CA LEU A 59 0.41 -12.75 22.36
C LEU A 59 1.04 -12.03 23.55
N ASP A 60 0.67 -10.78 23.79
CA ASP A 60 1.19 -9.96 24.89
C ASP A 60 1.11 -10.63 26.28
N GLN A 61 2.03 -10.25 27.18
CA GLN A 61 2.16 -10.83 28.51
C GLN A 61 1.02 -10.45 29.46
N GLU A 62 0.40 -9.28 29.33
CA GLU A 62 -0.79 -8.90 30.10
C GLU A 62 -2.01 -9.63 29.57
N VAL A 63 -2.19 -9.63 28.23
CA VAL A 63 -3.26 -10.34 27.52
C VAL A 63 -3.25 -11.86 27.83
N ARG A 64 -2.06 -12.46 27.98
CA ARG A 64 -1.92 -13.86 28.44
C ARG A 64 -2.35 -14.13 29.88
N ARG A 65 -2.41 -13.12 30.77
CA ARG A 65 -2.74 -13.33 32.19
C ARG A 65 -4.23 -13.64 32.39
N ASP A 66 -5.11 -13.06 31.59
CA ASP A 66 -6.54 -13.38 31.60
C ASP A 66 -6.84 -14.84 31.18
N LEU A 67 -6.00 -15.38 30.29
CA LEU A 67 -6.08 -16.77 29.84
C LEU A 67 -5.62 -17.79 30.90
N LEU A 68 -4.97 -17.35 32.00
CA LEU A 68 -4.58 -18.25 33.12
C LEU A 68 -5.79 -18.83 33.88
N THR A 69 -7.00 -18.35 33.58
CA THR A 69 -8.27 -18.93 34.05
C THR A 69 -8.65 -20.24 33.34
N LEU A 70 -7.97 -20.57 32.23
CA LEU A 70 -8.15 -21.79 31.43
C LEU A 70 -7.09 -22.84 31.80
N ASP A 71 -7.30 -24.11 31.43
CA ASP A 71 -6.22 -25.10 31.48
C ASP A 71 -5.15 -24.79 30.43
N LYS A 72 -3.90 -25.24 30.67
CA LYS A 72 -2.74 -24.88 29.83
C LYS A 72 -2.93 -25.21 28.34
N ALA A 73 -3.63 -26.29 27.98
CA ALA A 73 -3.78 -26.70 26.59
C ALA A 73 -4.84 -25.87 25.85
N ASN A 74 -5.93 -25.49 26.53
CA ASN A 74 -6.89 -24.54 25.97
C ASN A 74 -6.38 -23.10 25.99
N ALA A 75 -5.61 -22.68 27.01
CA ALA A 75 -4.98 -21.37 27.07
C ALA A 75 -4.03 -21.13 25.89
N ASP A 76 -3.14 -22.08 25.61
CA ASP A 76 -2.21 -22.05 24.47
C ASP A 76 -2.94 -21.92 23.14
N ARG A 77 -3.94 -22.79 22.91
CA ARG A 77 -4.70 -22.79 21.65
C ARG A 77 -5.57 -21.54 21.47
N VAL A 78 -6.16 -21.02 22.55
CA VAL A 78 -6.90 -19.74 22.52
C VAL A 78 -5.93 -18.60 22.23
N ALA A 79 -4.75 -18.56 22.86
CA ALA A 79 -3.75 -17.54 22.60
C ALA A 79 -3.31 -17.54 21.12
N ARG A 80 -3.00 -18.69 20.54
CA ARG A 80 -2.68 -18.81 19.09
C ARG A 80 -3.81 -18.32 18.19
N HIS A 81 -5.08 -18.58 18.52
CA HIS A 81 -6.20 -17.98 17.78
C HIS A 81 -6.26 -16.46 17.95
N LEU A 82 -5.96 -15.89 19.12
CA LEU A 82 -5.94 -14.43 19.34
C LEU A 82 -4.78 -13.74 18.62
N VAL A 83 -3.60 -14.37 18.52
CA VAL A 83 -2.48 -13.88 17.67
C VAL A 83 -2.91 -13.79 16.21
N MET A 84 -3.56 -14.83 15.68
CA MET A 84 -4.11 -14.80 14.32
C MET A 84 -5.17 -13.70 14.13
N VAL A 85 -5.97 -13.34 15.15
CA VAL A 85 -6.86 -12.17 15.04
C VAL A 85 -6.04 -10.90 14.88
N ALA A 86 -5.03 -10.69 15.73
CA ALA A 86 -4.19 -9.49 15.68
C ALA A 86 -3.35 -9.36 14.38
N GLN A 87 -3.04 -10.48 13.71
CA GLN A 87 -2.32 -10.50 12.43
C GLN A 87 -3.21 -10.30 11.20
N LEU A 88 -4.52 -10.58 11.32
CA LEU A 88 -5.47 -10.59 10.20
C LEU A 88 -6.54 -9.50 10.29
N LEU A 89 -6.61 -8.73 11.39
CA LEU A 89 -7.75 -7.86 11.69
C LEU A 89 -8.06 -6.84 10.58
N ASP A 90 -7.01 -6.35 9.92
CA ASP A 90 -7.06 -5.30 8.93
C ASP A 90 -6.94 -5.84 7.48
N SER A 91 -6.39 -7.05 7.31
CA SER A 91 -6.09 -7.66 6.00
C SER A 91 -7.07 -8.77 5.57
N ASP A 92 -7.65 -9.51 6.52
CA ASP A 92 -8.74 -10.46 6.30
C ASP A 92 -9.68 -10.49 7.54
N PRO A 93 -10.59 -9.50 7.66
CA PRO A 93 -11.51 -9.42 8.79
C PRO A 93 -12.42 -10.64 8.93
N GLU A 94 -12.79 -11.32 7.83
CA GLU A 94 -13.63 -12.52 7.87
C GLU A 94 -12.90 -13.71 8.50
N LEU A 95 -11.64 -13.95 8.11
CA LEU A 95 -10.80 -14.99 8.71
C LEU A 95 -10.41 -14.61 10.14
N ALA A 96 -10.08 -13.34 10.41
CA ALA A 96 -9.87 -12.84 11.78
C ALA A 96 -11.10 -13.16 12.66
N LEU A 97 -12.31 -12.87 12.18
CA LEU A 97 -13.55 -13.24 12.86
C LEU A 97 -13.71 -14.77 13.00
N ALA A 98 -13.31 -15.57 12.02
CA ALA A 98 -13.32 -17.03 12.14
C ALA A 98 -12.35 -17.54 13.24
N HIS A 99 -11.16 -16.95 13.39
CA HIS A 99 -10.24 -17.22 14.49
C HIS A 99 -10.82 -16.75 15.84
N ALA A 100 -11.44 -15.57 15.89
CA ALA A 100 -12.06 -15.02 17.11
C ALA A 100 -13.28 -15.84 17.57
N ARG A 101 -14.15 -16.25 16.63
CA ARG A 101 -15.27 -17.20 16.86
C ARG A 101 -14.73 -18.51 17.45
N ALA A 102 -13.64 -19.04 16.93
CA ALA A 102 -12.99 -20.26 17.43
C ALA A 102 -12.36 -20.09 18.83
N ALA A 103 -11.75 -18.95 19.14
CA ALA A 103 -11.30 -18.62 20.48
C ALA A 103 -12.48 -18.54 21.47
N ARG A 104 -13.55 -17.83 21.09
CA ARG A 104 -14.77 -17.68 21.89
C ARG A 104 -15.45 -19.01 22.22
N GLU A 105 -15.57 -19.95 21.28
CA GLU A 105 -16.16 -21.27 21.55
C GLU A 105 -15.47 -22.00 22.72
N ARG A 106 -14.16 -21.79 22.88
CA ARG A 106 -13.33 -22.41 23.91
C ARG A 106 -13.30 -21.60 25.22
N ALA A 107 -13.35 -20.27 25.14
CA ALA A 107 -13.11 -19.36 26.26
C ALA A 107 -14.22 -18.32 26.50
N SER A 108 -15.47 -18.62 26.16
CA SER A 108 -16.68 -17.75 26.25
C SER A 108 -17.03 -17.13 27.63
N ARG A 109 -16.18 -17.26 28.66
CA ARG A 109 -16.29 -16.58 29.96
C ARG A 109 -15.16 -15.56 30.22
N VAL A 110 -14.12 -15.55 29.40
CA VAL A 110 -13.03 -14.56 29.48
C VAL A 110 -13.52 -13.28 28.79
N GLY A 111 -13.43 -12.13 29.47
CA GLY A 111 -13.91 -10.85 28.95
C GLY A 111 -13.16 -10.42 27.70
N LEU A 112 -11.82 -10.39 27.77
CA LEU A 112 -10.89 -10.20 26.65
C LEU A 112 -11.28 -11.01 25.39
N VAL A 113 -11.59 -12.31 25.51
CA VAL A 113 -11.91 -13.15 24.34
C VAL A 113 -13.23 -12.74 23.67
N ARG A 114 -14.19 -12.20 24.44
CA ARG A 114 -15.42 -11.60 23.88
C ARG A 114 -15.16 -10.21 23.31
N GLU A 115 -14.21 -9.47 23.88
CA GLU A 115 -13.78 -8.17 23.39
C GLU A 115 -13.15 -8.31 22.00
N THR A 116 -12.17 -9.20 21.86
CA THR A 116 -11.56 -9.56 20.56
C THR A 116 -12.59 -10.10 19.56
N ALA A 117 -13.53 -10.95 20.00
CA ALA A 117 -14.61 -11.43 19.11
C ALA A 117 -15.60 -10.33 18.71
N GLY A 118 -15.81 -9.32 19.56
CA GLY A 118 -16.63 -8.15 19.25
C GLY A 118 -15.95 -7.20 18.27
N ILE A 119 -14.64 -6.97 18.42
CA ILE A 119 -13.84 -6.12 17.53
C ILE A 119 -13.65 -6.79 16.16
N ALA A 120 -13.33 -8.08 16.10
CA ALA A 120 -13.25 -8.82 14.84
C ALA A 120 -14.62 -8.87 14.11
N ALA A 121 -15.73 -9.01 14.84
CA ALA A 121 -17.06 -8.94 14.25
C ALA A 121 -17.45 -7.53 13.79
N TYR A 122 -16.89 -6.49 14.39
CA TYR A 122 -17.09 -5.10 13.99
C TYR A 122 -16.39 -4.83 12.65
N ASN A 123 -15.10 -5.17 12.52
CA ASN A 123 -14.35 -4.96 11.28
C ASN A 123 -14.85 -5.84 10.12
N ALA A 124 -15.40 -7.02 10.40
CA ALA A 124 -16.07 -7.87 9.40
C ALA A 124 -17.53 -7.44 9.07
N GLY A 125 -18.01 -6.30 9.55
CA GLY A 125 -19.37 -5.80 9.29
C GLY A 125 -20.52 -6.62 9.91
N GLU A 126 -20.21 -7.58 10.78
CA GLU A 126 -21.15 -8.48 11.46
C GLU A 126 -21.78 -7.80 12.69
N TRP A 127 -22.39 -6.62 12.46
CA TRP A 127 -22.85 -5.68 13.50
C TRP A 127 -23.67 -6.32 14.61
N GLN A 128 -24.52 -7.30 14.29
CA GLN A 128 -25.38 -7.98 15.26
C GLN A 128 -24.59 -8.95 16.17
N GLU A 129 -23.50 -9.57 15.69
CA GLU A 129 -22.59 -10.35 16.52
C GLU A 129 -21.65 -9.43 17.32
N ALA A 130 -21.08 -8.41 16.69
CA ALA A 130 -20.25 -7.39 17.33
C ALA A 130 -20.97 -6.77 18.54
N LEU A 131 -22.19 -6.26 18.33
CA LEU A 131 -23.03 -5.68 19.37
C LEU A 131 -23.38 -6.66 20.50
N THR A 132 -23.45 -7.96 20.20
CA THR A 132 -23.72 -9.01 21.19
C THR A 132 -22.50 -9.28 22.06
N GLU A 133 -21.32 -9.40 21.44
CA GLU A 133 -20.06 -9.73 22.11
C GLU A 133 -19.46 -8.53 22.85
N LEU A 134 -19.41 -7.34 22.25
CA LEU A 134 -18.97 -6.10 22.91
C LEU A 134 -19.81 -5.81 24.17
N ARG A 135 -21.15 -5.98 24.10
CA ARG A 135 -22.03 -5.86 25.27
C ARG A 135 -21.80 -6.97 26.30
N ALA A 136 -21.29 -8.13 25.91
CA ALA A 136 -20.93 -9.20 26.82
C ALA A 136 -19.57 -8.97 27.49
N ALA A 137 -18.56 -8.50 26.75
CA ALA A 137 -17.28 -8.03 27.27
C ALA A 137 -17.48 -6.88 28.28
N ARG A 138 -18.25 -5.85 27.93
CA ARG A 138 -18.55 -4.71 28.82
C ARG A 138 -19.21 -5.12 30.15
N ARG A 139 -20.01 -6.19 30.16
CA ARG A 139 -20.63 -6.77 31.38
C ARG A 139 -19.67 -7.59 32.24
N ILE A 140 -18.51 -7.98 31.72
CA ILE A 140 -17.47 -8.73 32.44
C ILE A 140 -16.37 -7.77 32.91
N ASN A 141 -15.88 -6.93 32.01
CA ASN A 141 -14.74 -6.04 32.23
C ASN A 141 -15.13 -4.69 32.86
N GLY A 142 -16.39 -4.24 32.70
CA GLY A 142 -16.92 -3.01 33.32
C GLY A 142 -16.47 -1.69 32.69
N GLY A 143 -15.48 -1.70 31.79
CA GLY A 143 -14.90 -0.50 31.16
C GLY A 143 -15.83 0.22 30.17
N THR A 144 -15.57 1.50 29.97
CA THR A 144 -16.28 2.38 29.03
C THR A 144 -15.70 2.39 27.61
N LEU A 145 -14.47 1.89 27.41
CA LEU A 145 -13.72 1.92 26.14
C LEU A 145 -14.51 1.41 24.93
N LEU A 146 -15.35 0.38 25.12
CA LEU A 146 -16.15 -0.24 24.05
C LEU A 146 -17.43 0.54 23.70
N LEU A 147 -17.71 1.67 24.36
CA LEU A 147 -18.96 2.41 24.19
C LEU A 147 -19.13 3.02 22.78
N PRO A 148 -18.10 3.60 22.12
CA PRO A 148 -18.21 4.09 20.75
C PRO A 148 -18.57 2.96 19.77
N LEU A 149 -17.85 1.84 19.79
CA LEU A 149 -18.13 0.68 18.93
C LEU A 149 -19.53 0.08 19.20
N ILE A 150 -20.03 0.12 20.44
CA ILE A 150 -21.40 -0.31 20.79
C ILE A 150 -22.48 0.67 20.27
N ALA A 151 -22.16 1.96 20.16
CA ALA A 151 -23.04 2.95 19.53
C ALA A 151 -23.03 2.79 18.00
N ASP A 152 -21.85 2.65 17.40
CA ASP A 152 -21.70 2.53 15.95
C ASP A 152 -22.25 1.21 15.41
N ALA A 153 -22.12 0.10 16.15
CA ALA A 153 -22.80 -1.15 15.80
C ALA A 153 -24.35 -1.11 15.94
N GLU A 154 -24.95 -0.12 16.62
CA GLU A 154 -26.40 0.13 16.52
C GLU A 154 -26.73 1.01 15.30
N ARG A 155 -25.85 1.98 14.96
CA ARG A 155 -25.94 2.79 13.74
C ARG A 155 -25.87 1.90 12.47
N GLY A 156 -24.89 1.00 12.38
CA GLY A 156 -24.76 0.00 11.31
C GLY A 156 -25.91 -1.02 11.22
N LEU A 157 -26.70 -1.18 12.28
CA LEU A 157 -27.98 -1.91 12.27
C LEU A 157 -29.19 -1.05 11.85
N GLY A 158 -28.96 0.15 11.32
CA GLY A 158 -30.00 1.08 10.88
C GLY A 158 -30.75 1.74 12.04
N ARG A 159 -30.06 2.05 13.15
CA ARG A 159 -30.66 2.67 14.36
C ARG A 159 -29.86 3.90 14.84
N PRO A 160 -29.68 4.93 13.99
CA PRO A 160 -28.88 6.11 14.34
C PRO A 160 -29.36 6.80 15.63
N GLU A 161 -30.67 6.84 15.89
CA GLU A 161 -31.23 7.42 17.12
C GLU A 161 -30.69 6.70 18.36
N ARG A 162 -30.45 5.39 18.27
CA ARG A 162 -29.94 4.59 19.38
C ARG A 162 -28.47 4.84 19.64
N ALA A 163 -27.68 5.13 18.60
CA ALA A 163 -26.29 5.60 18.77
C ALA A 163 -26.26 6.98 19.46
N ILE A 164 -27.12 7.91 19.02
CA ILE A 164 -27.28 9.25 19.62
C ILE A 164 -27.75 9.15 21.09
N GLU A 165 -28.65 8.23 21.43
CA GLU A 165 -29.03 7.94 22.83
C GLU A 165 -27.85 7.43 23.69
N ILE A 166 -26.95 6.63 23.11
CA ILE A 166 -25.78 6.08 23.81
C ILE A 166 -24.74 7.19 24.05
N ALA A 167 -24.42 8.00 23.05
CA ALA A 167 -23.55 9.17 23.20
C ALA A 167 -24.06 10.15 24.27
N ARG A 168 -25.38 10.38 24.28
CA ARG A 168 -26.07 11.25 25.24
C ARG A 168 -26.43 10.59 26.58
N SER A 169 -25.91 9.41 26.87
CA SER A 169 -26.07 8.77 28.18
C SER A 169 -25.17 9.43 29.24
N GLU A 170 -25.28 9.02 30.50
CA GLU A 170 -24.33 9.43 31.55
C GLU A 170 -22.93 8.85 31.27
N GLU A 171 -22.87 7.57 30.86
CA GLU A 171 -21.63 6.90 30.44
C GLU A 171 -20.96 7.62 29.26
N GLY A 172 -21.73 7.94 28.21
CA GLY A 172 -21.22 8.59 26.99
C GLY A 172 -20.67 10.00 27.24
N ARG A 173 -21.32 10.79 28.12
CA ARG A 173 -20.80 12.10 28.55
C ARG A 173 -19.63 12.02 29.54
N SER A 174 -19.31 10.84 30.07
CA SER A 174 -18.22 10.64 31.04
C SER A 174 -16.90 10.19 30.39
N LEU A 175 -16.90 9.91 29.08
CA LEU A 175 -15.70 9.62 28.30
C LEU A 175 -14.77 10.83 28.25
N THR A 176 -13.46 10.58 28.10
CA THR A 176 -12.42 11.61 28.01
C THR A 176 -11.37 11.24 26.97
N GLY A 177 -10.68 12.23 26.39
CA GLY A 177 -9.65 11.99 25.37
C GLY A 177 -10.23 11.31 24.13
N ASP A 178 -9.42 10.46 23.50
CA ASP A 178 -9.72 9.80 22.22
C ASP A 178 -11.04 9.01 22.24
N GLU A 179 -11.38 8.37 23.36
CA GLU A 179 -12.67 7.68 23.56
C GLU A 179 -13.87 8.61 23.36
N ALA A 180 -13.75 9.86 23.81
CA ALA A 180 -14.77 10.87 23.65
C ALA A 180 -14.76 11.44 22.22
N THR A 181 -13.59 11.55 21.58
CA THR A 181 -13.48 11.99 20.19
C THR A 181 -14.16 10.99 19.26
N GLU A 182 -13.87 9.69 19.39
CA GLU A 182 -14.57 8.59 18.71
C GLU A 182 -16.07 8.61 18.97
N MET A 183 -16.52 8.80 20.23
CA MET A 183 -17.95 8.91 20.53
C MET A 183 -18.64 10.08 19.79
N ARG A 184 -17.93 11.20 19.58
CA ARG A 184 -18.48 12.36 18.84
C ARG A 184 -18.45 12.14 17.33
N ILE A 185 -17.45 11.44 16.79
CA ILE A 185 -17.42 10.96 15.40
C ILE A 185 -18.63 10.06 15.15
N VAL A 186 -18.91 9.10 16.04
CA VAL A 186 -20.08 8.21 15.96
C VAL A 186 -21.41 8.97 16.14
N GLU A 187 -21.53 9.92 17.07
CA GLU A 187 -22.76 10.74 17.18
C GLU A 187 -22.95 11.64 15.95
N ALA A 188 -21.87 12.14 15.33
CA ALA A 188 -21.93 12.94 14.11
C ALA A 188 -22.36 12.10 12.89
N GLY A 189 -21.78 10.92 12.68
CA GLY A 189 -22.20 9.98 11.64
C GLY A 189 -23.67 9.59 11.78
N ALA A 190 -24.09 9.18 12.99
CA ALA A 190 -25.48 8.84 13.28
C ALA A 190 -26.46 10.02 13.06
N ARG A 191 -26.02 11.27 13.21
CA ARG A 191 -26.84 12.44 12.86
C ARG A 191 -26.97 12.65 11.36
N ILE A 192 -25.93 12.39 10.58
CA ILE A 192 -25.99 12.46 9.11
C ILE A 192 -27.00 11.41 8.62
N ASP A 193 -26.90 10.18 9.12
CA ASP A 193 -27.85 9.08 8.83
C ASP A 193 -29.30 9.42 9.21
N ALA A 194 -29.50 10.22 10.27
CA ALA A 194 -30.80 10.72 10.72
C ALA A 194 -31.30 11.99 9.99
N GLY A 195 -30.56 12.50 8.99
CA GLY A 195 -30.92 13.72 8.26
C GLY A 195 -30.69 15.02 9.04
N GLU A 196 -29.77 15.03 10.02
CA GLU A 196 -29.45 16.17 10.89
C GLU A 196 -27.99 16.71 10.72
N PRO A 197 -27.45 16.89 9.50
CA PRO A 197 -26.02 17.19 9.26
C PRO A 197 -25.55 18.49 9.93
N ALA A 198 -26.39 19.52 9.98
CA ALA A 198 -26.08 20.76 10.70
C ALA A 198 -25.84 20.55 12.21
N LYS A 199 -26.40 19.49 12.82
CA LYS A 199 -26.13 19.11 14.21
C LYS A 199 -24.88 18.21 14.34
N ALA A 200 -24.50 17.50 13.27
CA ALA A 200 -23.22 16.77 13.21
C ALA A 200 -22.05 17.74 13.29
N LEU A 201 -22.08 18.81 12.48
CA LEU A 201 -21.12 19.92 12.57
C LEU A 201 -20.98 20.49 13.98
N VAL A 202 -22.10 20.83 14.64
CA VAL A 202 -22.10 21.35 16.02
C VAL A 202 -21.60 20.33 17.06
N THR A 203 -21.64 19.03 16.76
CA THR A 203 -21.12 17.97 17.64
C THR A 203 -19.60 17.82 17.51
N LEU A 204 -19.04 18.03 16.31
CA LEU A 204 -17.61 17.95 16.03
C LEU A 204 -16.86 19.27 16.31
N GLN A 205 -17.52 20.42 16.19
CA GLN A 205 -16.98 21.75 16.55
C GLN A 205 -16.69 21.94 18.04
N ALA A 206 -16.99 20.94 18.88
CA ALA A 206 -16.54 20.90 20.27
C ALA A 206 -15.08 20.44 20.43
N GLU A 207 -14.49 19.84 19.38
CA GLU A 207 -13.15 19.26 19.41
C GLU A 207 -12.07 20.20 18.86
N ASP A 208 -10.81 19.85 19.10
CA ASP A 208 -9.65 20.57 18.60
C ASP A 208 -9.45 20.36 17.09
N LEU A 209 -10.03 21.26 16.30
CA LEU A 209 -9.89 21.35 14.85
C LEU A 209 -8.72 22.26 14.44
N ALA A 210 -7.58 22.22 15.14
CA ALA A 210 -6.35 22.89 14.71
C ALA A 210 -5.73 22.21 13.47
N PRO A 211 -5.54 22.91 12.33
CA PRO A 211 -4.83 22.36 11.18
C PRO A 211 -3.36 22.00 11.51
N GLY A 212 -2.83 20.98 10.85
CA GLY A 212 -1.45 20.51 11.07
C GLY A 212 -1.27 19.55 12.26
N ARG A 213 -2.35 19.11 12.91
CA ARG A 213 -2.33 17.89 13.74
C ARG A 213 -2.24 16.66 12.82
N THR A 214 -1.48 15.65 13.22
CA THR A 214 -1.28 14.39 12.48
C THR A 214 -1.58 13.17 13.35
N GLY A 215 -1.68 11.99 12.71
CA GLY A 215 -2.00 10.71 13.34
C GLY A 215 -3.47 10.32 13.20
N THR A 216 -3.73 9.02 13.19
CA THR A 216 -5.03 8.34 13.04
C THR A 216 -6.24 9.09 13.60
N MET A 217 -6.16 9.56 14.86
CA MET A 217 -7.27 10.25 15.55
C MET A 217 -7.56 11.65 14.96
N ALA A 218 -6.55 12.36 14.48
CA ALA A 218 -6.72 13.65 13.81
C ALA A 218 -7.32 13.46 12.41
N ALA A 219 -6.80 12.51 11.63
CA ALA A 219 -7.33 12.16 10.32
C ALA A 219 -8.82 11.78 10.38
N ARG A 220 -9.19 10.84 11.27
CA ARG A 220 -10.58 10.40 11.48
C ARG A 220 -11.51 11.54 11.91
N LEU A 221 -11.05 12.45 12.77
CA LEU A 221 -11.82 13.63 13.19
C LEU A 221 -12.03 14.62 12.04
N PHE A 222 -10.98 14.91 11.26
CA PHE A 222 -11.03 15.84 10.13
C PHE A 222 -11.88 15.27 8.99
N TYR A 223 -11.76 13.99 8.69
CA TYR A 223 -12.62 13.27 7.74
C TYR A 223 -14.08 13.37 8.16
N ALA A 224 -14.41 13.01 9.40
CA ALA A 224 -15.79 13.07 9.90
C ALA A 224 -16.38 14.49 9.83
N TYR A 225 -15.56 15.52 10.03
CA TYR A 225 -15.96 16.91 9.87
C TYR A 225 -16.16 17.30 8.39
N ALA A 226 -15.29 16.83 7.49
CA ALA A 226 -15.45 17.00 6.04
C ALA A 226 -16.73 16.34 5.52
N SER A 227 -17.03 15.09 5.93
CA SER A 227 -18.29 14.42 5.59
C SER A 227 -19.51 15.15 6.15
N ALA A 228 -19.43 15.70 7.36
CA ALA A 228 -20.49 16.52 7.95
C ALA A 228 -20.68 17.88 7.25
N LEU A 229 -19.64 18.43 6.64
CA LEU A 229 -19.71 19.64 5.80
C LEU A 229 -20.36 19.31 4.45
N LEU A 230 -19.92 18.23 3.80
CA LEU A 230 -20.46 17.78 2.51
C LEU A 230 -21.96 17.45 2.63
N ALA A 231 -22.34 16.70 3.66
CA ALA A 231 -23.75 16.38 3.95
C ALA A 231 -24.58 17.61 4.37
N ALA A 232 -23.97 18.77 4.62
CA ALA A 232 -24.63 20.05 4.88
C ALA A 232 -24.59 21.01 3.66
N ASP A 233 -24.36 20.48 2.46
CA ASP A 233 -24.20 21.21 1.19
C ASP A 233 -23.04 22.23 1.17
N ARG A 234 -22.05 22.07 2.05
CA ARG A 234 -20.86 22.96 2.16
C ARG A 234 -19.64 22.34 1.47
N ARG A 235 -19.73 22.17 0.15
CA ARG A 235 -18.74 21.44 -0.67
C ARG A 235 -17.31 22.02 -0.56
N ASP A 236 -17.16 23.33 -0.70
CA ASP A 236 -15.83 23.99 -0.71
C ASP A 236 -15.12 23.87 0.65
N ASP A 237 -15.88 24.00 1.74
CA ASP A 237 -15.39 23.72 3.09
C ASP A 237 -15.02 22.23 3.23
N ALA A 238 -15.85 21.32 2.71
CA ALA A 238 -15.60 19.88 2.81
C ALA A 238 -14.33 19.44 2.08
N VAL A 239 -14.07 19.95 0.86
CA VAL A 239 -12.81 19.73 0.13
C VAL A 239 -11.62 20.20 0.98
N THR A 240 -11.68 21.41 1.54
CA THR A 240 -10.65 21.95 2.45
C THR A 240 -10.40 21.01 3.65
N TRP A 241 -11.45 20.39 4.20
CA TRP A 241 -11.33 19.51 5.35
C TRP A 241 -10.94 18.06 5.02
N TYR A 242 -11.25 17.55 3.82
CA TYR A 242 -10.66 16.29 3.34
C TYR A 242 -9.17 16.45 3.02
N MET A 243 -8.72 17.61 2.53
CA MET A 243 -7.29 17.92 2.41
C MET A 243 -6.59 17.93 3.78
N ASN A 244 -7.20 18.53 4.80
CA ASN A 244 -6.69 18.45 6.17
C ASN A 244 -6.67 17.00 6.70
N ALA A 245 -7.68 16.18 6.37
CA ALA A 245 -7.74 14.78 6.77
C ALA A 245 -6.59 13.96 6.16
N ALA A 246 -6.42 14.00 4.83
CA ALA A 246 -5.31 13.35 4.14
C ALA A 246 -3.94 13.81 4.65
N ALA A 247 -3.74 15.12 4.84
CA ALA A 247 -2.50 15.67 5.39
C ALA A 247 -2.23 15.28 6.87
N ALA A 248 -3.23 14.76 7.58
CA ALA A 248 -3.09 14.23 8.93
C ALA A 248 -2.88 12.71 8.96
N ASP A 249 -3.18 12.00 7.87
CA ASP A 249 -3.34 10.54 7.83
C ASP A 249 -2.04 9.79 7.53
N VAL A 250 -1.10 9.89 8.46
CA VAL A 250 0.21 9.22 8.39
C VAL A 250 0.15 7.69 8.50
N ASP A 251 -1.04 7.13 8.76
CA ASP A 251 -1.27 5.70 9.00
C ASP A 251 -2.16 5.05 7.90
N ASP A 252 -2.54 5.80 6.86
CA ASP A 252 -3.48 5.41 5.77
C ASP A 252 -4.83 4.85 6.30
N ALA A 253 -5.41 5.54 7.29
CA ALA A 253 -6.57 5.07 8.05
C ALA A 253 -7.94 5.59 7.55
N THR A 254 -7.97 6.41 6.50
CA THR A 254 -9.18 7.00 5.91
C THR A 254 -9.08 7.16 4.38
N ASP A 255 -10.19 7.02 3.66
CA ASP A 255 -10.28 7.22 2.20
C ASP A 255 -10.25 8.71 1.78
N ALA A 256 -9.58 9.58 2.56
CA ALA A 256 -9.62 11.04 2.38
C ALA A 256 -9.15 11.50 0.99
N GLU A 257 -8.10 10.90 0.44
CA GLU A 257 -7.62 11.25 -0.91
C GLU A 257 -8.59 10.82 -2.01
N PHE A 258 -9.21 9.63 -1.88
CA PHE A 258 -10.25 9.18 -2.81
C PHE A 258 -11.49 10.10 -2.77
N ARG A 259 -11.87 10.61 -1.58
CA ARG A 259 -12.95 11.62 -1.46
C ARG A 259 -12.61 12.94 -2.14
N LEU A 260 -11.35 13.34 -2.19
CA LEU A 260 -10.93 14.51 -2.96
C LEU A 260 -11.04 14.25 -4.47
N MET A 261 -10.68 13.05 -4.94
CA MET A 261 -10.84 12.64 -6.33
C MET A 261 -12.32 12.66 -6.76
N GLU A 262 -13.20 11.94 -6.05
CA GLU A 262 -14.66 11.97 -6.29
C GLU A 262 -15.22 13.40 -6.33
N LEU A 263 -14.78 14.27 -5.40
CA LEU A 263 -15.25 15.65 -5.33
C LEU A 263 -14.70 16.55 -6.45
N SER A 264 -13.67 16.10 -7.17
CA SER A 264 -13.04 16.82 -8.30
C SER A 264 -13.52 16.37 -9.68
N GLU A 265 -13.88 15.10 -9.87
CA GLU A 265 -14.40 14.58 -11.16
C GLU A 265 -15.68 15.30 -11.58
N ASP A 266 -16.57 15.52 -10.60
CA ASP A 266 -17.79 16.34 -10.63
C ASP A 266 -17.59 17.80 -11.12
N MET A 267 -16.34 18.29 -11.16
CA MET A 267 -16.01 19.65 -11.63
C MET A 267 -15.76 19.73 -13.14
N SER A 268 -15.81 18.60 -13.86
CA SER A 268 -15.67 18.54 -15.32
C SER A 268 -16.82 19.28 -16.03
N PRO A 269 -16.60 20.41 -16.73
CA PRO A 269 -17.68 21.10 -17.42
C PRO A 269 -18.02 20.40 -18.74
N ASP A 270 -19.31 20.25 -19.04
CA ASP A 270 -19.82 19.74 -20.33
C ASP A 270 -19.23 20.56 -21.50
N THR A 271 -18.28 19.97 -22.24
CA THR A 271 -17.67 20.59 -23.43
C THR A 271 -18.59 20.51 -24.64
N THR A 272 -19.65 21.33 -24.62
CA THR A 272 -20.53 21.54 -25.77
C THR A 272 -20.36 22.93 -26.37
N SER A 273 -20.48 23.03 -27.69
CA SER A 273 -20.22 24.23 -28.50
C SER A 273 -21.07 25.43 -28.08
N ASP A 274 -20.43 26.58 -27.86
CA ASP A 274 -20.46 27.65 -28.88
C ASP A 274 -19.38 28.72 -28.67
N GLY A 275 -18.75 29.14 -29.77
CA GLY A 275 -17.62 30.06 -29.75
C GLY A 275 -18.03 31.53 -29.81
N ASN A 276 -17.62 32.32 -28.81
CA ASN A 276 -17.41 33.76 -28.97
C ASN A 276 -16.34 34.25 -27.98
N ALA A 277 -15.48 35.19 -28.40
CA ALA A 277 -14.36 35.67 -27.60
C ALA A 277 -14.55 37.11 -27.13
N SER A 278 -14.54 37.35 -25.80
CA SER A 278 -14.02 38.60 -25.21
C SER A 278 -13.88 38.55 -23.67
N ALA A 279 -12.65 38.70 -23.20
CA ALA A 279 -12.20 39.48 -22.03
C ALA A 279 -13.04 39.56 -20.72
N VAL A 280 -12.47 39.00 -19.65
CA VAL A 280 -12.25 39.64 -18.32
C VAL A 280 -10.96 39.04 -17.73
N GLU A 281 -9.86 39.78 -17.73
CA GLU A 281 -9.29 40.51 -16.57
C GLU A 281 -8.46 39.62 -15.64
N ASP A 282 -7.13 39.75 -15.76
CA ASP A 282 -6.14 39.18 -14.86
C ASP A 282 -6.25 39.75 -13.43
N VAL A 283 -5.88 38.95 -12.43
CA VAL A 283 -5.72 39.41 -11.04
C VAL A 283 -4.31 39.10 -10.56
N ASP A 284 -3.45 40.12 -10.58
CA ASP A 284 -2.07 40.04 -10.09
C ASP A 284 -2.01 39.61 -8.60
N VAL A 285 -1.38 38.48 -8.33
CA VAL A 285 -0.96 38.10 -6.97
C VAL A 285 0.35 38.82 -6.66
N VAL A 286 0.24 40.06 -6.16
CA VAL A 286 1.39 40.90 -5.82
C VAL A 286 2.16 40.31 -4.64
N GLY A 287 3.43 39.95 -4.88
CA GLY A 287 4.39 39.52 -3.86
C GLY A 287 5.46 40.57 -3.55
N ALA A 288 6.58 40.08 -3.03
CA ALA A 288 7.84 40.78 -2.74
C ALA A 288 7.90 41.70 -1.51
N ILE A 289 8.76 41.30 -0.57
CA ILE A 289 9.63 42.18 0.21
C ILE A 289 10.77 42.70 -0.70
N ASP A 290 11.22 43.95 -0.56
CA ASP A 290 12.47 44.30 0.17
C ASP A 290 12.82 45.82 0.09
N GLU A 291 13.95 46.21 0.70
CA GLU A 291 14.50 47.58 0.91
C GLU A 291 14.59 48.55 -0.29
N THR A 292 14.60 49.86 0.00
CA THR A 292 15.61 50.80 -0.58
C THR A 292 15.70 52.15 0.18
N GLU A 293 16.81 52.87 -0.02
CA GLU A 293 17.15 54.14 0.65
C GLU A 293 16.35 55.37 0.15
N GLY A 294 16.28 56.44 0.95
CA GLY A 294 15.57 57.69 0.63
C GLY A 294 16.47 58.91 0.30
N PRO A 295 15.89 60.10 0.03
CA PRO A 295 16.65 61.36 -0.10
C PRO A 295 16.30 62.45 0.96
N SER A 296 17.17 63.46 1.08
CA SER A 296 17.10 64.58 2.05
C SER A 296 16.20 65.77 1.63
N GLY A 297 15.71 66.59 2.59
CA GLY A 297 14.72 67.65 2.26
C GLY A 297 14.43 68.88 3.16
N ASN A 298 15.30 69.31 4.09
CA ASN A 298 15.31 70.64 4.77
C ASN A 298 14.09 71.18 5.60
N GLY A 299 14.36 71.52 6.88
CA GLY A 299 13.72 72.63 7.62
C GLY A 299 12.47 72.29 8.49
N VAL A 300 12.12 73.04 9.55
CA VAL A 300 12.71 74.25 10.18
C VAL A 300 12.33 74.32 11.68
N GLY A 301 13.21 74.85 12.56
CA GLY A 301 12.78 75.73 13.67
C GLY A 301 12.53 75.17 15.10
N ALA A 302 13.58 75.20 15.93
CA ALA A 302 13.65 75.78 17.30
C ALA A 302 12.70 75.39 18.47
N ALA A 303 13.34 75.16 19.65
CA ALA A 303 12.91 75.51 21.02
C ALA A 303 11.73 74.73 21.69
N SER A 304 11.73 74.44 23.01
CA SER A 304 12.71 74.62 24.11
C SER A 304 12.22 74.01 25.45
N ILE A 305 13.09 74.02 26.49
CA ILE A 305 12.85 73.87 27.96
C ILE A 305 13.00 72.44 28.54
N ASP A 306 14.06 72.27 29.33
CA ASP A 306 14.21 71.77 30.73
C ASP A 306 13.13 70.80 31.30
N ASP A 307 13.46 69.77 32.09
CA ASP A 307 14.08 69.86 33.43
C ASP A 307 14.93 68.60 33.81
N SER A 308 15.61 68.70 34.97
CA SER A 308 16.43 67.74 35.73
C SER A 308 15.76 66.40 36.08
N GLY A 309 16.48 65.36 36.56
CA GLY A 309 17.92 65.16 36.81
C GLY A 309 18.15 63.69 37.22
N ASP A 310 19.17 63.00 36.69
CA ASP A 310 20.54 62.86 37.25
C ASP A 310 20.66 61.93 38.50
N LYS A 311 21.58 60.97 38.38
CA LYS A 311 22.15 59.99 39.34
C LYS A 311 21.38 58.67 39.58
N ASP A 312 21.95 57.47 39.41
CA ASP A 312 23.34 56.94 39.63
C ASP A 312 23.64 56.67 41.13
N SER A 313 24.29 55.59 41.57
CA SER A 313 25.03 54.50 40.87
C SER A 313 24.92 53.15 41.62
N GLY A 314 25.05 52.03 40.87
CA GLY A 314 25.85 50.85 41.24
C GLY A 314 25.55 50.05 42.53
N ASP A 315 26.34 49.03 42.89
CA ASP A 315 27.21 48.13 42.09
C ASP A 315 27.59 46.91 42.98
N SER A 316 27.94 45.77 42.35
CA SER A 316 28.73 44.65 42.91
C SER A 316 28.09 43.81 44.05
N SER A 317 28.61 42.63 44.44
CA SER A 317 29.18 41.46 43.74
C SER A 317 29.46 40.35 44.79
N VAL A 318 29.83 39.12 44.36
CA VAL A 318 30.51 38.03 45.13
C VAL A 318 29.80 37.46 46.41
N ASP A 319 30.02 36.23 46.89
CA ASP A 319 30.61 35.00 46.29
C ASP A 319 30.11 33.73 47.02
N ALA A 320 30.22 32.59 46.31
CA ALA A 320 30.51 31.19 46.72
C ALA A 320 30.19 30.58 48.13
N SER A 321 30.16 29.23 48.14
CA SER A 321 30.15 28.28 49.29
C SER A 321 28.76 27.95 49.89
N GLY A 322 28.48 26.74 50.40
CA GLY A 322 29.29 25.50 50.43
C GLY A 322 28.78 24.46 51.46
N ASP A 323 29.24 23.22 51.30
CA ASP A 323 29.23 22.07 52.22
C ASP A 323 27.94 21.29 52.59
N ASP A 324 28.15 19.98 52.59
CA ASP A 324 27.32 18.81 52.93
C ASP A 324 26.71 18.75 54.35
N VAL A 325 25.79 17.77 54.56
CA VAL A 325 25.97 16.59 55.47
C VAL A 325 24.73 15.66 55.41
N ALA A 326 24.89 14.37 55.74
CA ALA A 326 23.91 13.28 55.51
C ALA A 326 23.45 12.55 56.81
N GLU A 327 22.68 11.45 56.63
CA GLU A 327 22.27 10.42 57.65
C GLU A 327 21.26 10.87 58.73
N SER A 328 20.45 10.02 59.41
CA SER A 328 19.86 8.66 59.24
C SER A 328 18.64 8.60 60.24
N GLU A 329 17.61 7.74 60.26
CA GLU A 329 17.45 6.27 60.50
C GLU A 329 15.92 5.99 60.33
N THR A 330 15.35 4.95 59.72
CA THR A 330 15.36 3.47 59.94
C THR A 330 14.70 2.93 61.23
N THR A 331 13.42 2.52 61.15
CA THR A 331 12.75 1.48 61.98
C THR A 331 11.52 0.93 61.22
N SER A 332 10.77 -0.05 61.73
CA SER A 332 11.00 -1.48 61.44
C SER A 332 9.72 -2.33 61.52
N VAL A 333 9.75 -3.53 60.93
CA VAL A 333 8.69 -4.58 60.91
C VAL A 333 8.43 -5.21 62.30
N PRO A 334 7.28 -5.89 62.52
CA PRO A 334 7.19 -7.35 62.28
C PRO A 334 5.88 -7.82 61.61
N ALA A 335 5.79 -9.13 61.29
CA ALA A 335 4.66 -9.76 60.58
C ALA A 335 4.18 -11.05 61.29
N GLU A 336 2.93 -11.49 61.03
CA GLU A 336 2.42 -12.79 61.52
C GLU A 336 1.28 -13.38 60.64
N VAL A 337 1.07 -14.70 60.72
CA VAL A 337 0.14 -15.59 59.94
C VAL A 337 -0.07 -16.90 60.75
N PRO A 338 -1.09 -17.78 60.54
CA PRO A 338 -2.32 -17.75 59.72
C PRO A 338 -3.63 -17.71 60.58
N PRO A 339 -4.43 -18.76 60.96
CA PRO A 339 -4.53 -20.19 60.61
C PRO A 339 -5.96 -20.75 60.23
N THR A 340 -6.06 -21.35 59.03
CA THR A 340 -6.75 -22.64 58.69
C THR A 340 -8.24 -22.97 59.01
N SER A 341 -8.97 -23.36 57.94
CA SER A 341 -9.83 -24.58 57.83
C SER A 341 -11.22 -24.61 58.52
N SER A 342 -12.13 -25.59 58.32
CA SER A 342 -12.03 -26.94 57.72
C SER A 342 -13.36 -27.57 57.19
N THR A 343 -13.25 -28.67 56.40
CA THR A 343 -14.19 -29.85 56.30
C THR A 343 -15.62 -29.65 55.73
N GLU A 344 -16.34 -30.64 55.16
CA GLU A 344 -16.16 -32.11 55.04
C GLU A 344 -17.02 -32.76 53.91
N SER A 345 -16.57 -33.92 53.34
CA SER A 345 -17.40 -35.03 52.78
C SER A 345 -18.33 -34.79 51.54
N SER A 346 -18.84 -35.79 50.77
CA SER A 346 -18.41 -37.16 50.41
C SER A 346 -19.30 -37.78 49.29
N ASP A 347 -18.72 -38.69 48.49
CA ASP A 347 -19.32 -39.87 47.81
C ASP A 347 -20.52 -39.81 46.80
N GLU A 348 -20.20 -40.26 45.57
CA GLU A 348 -20.85 -41.29 44.73
C GLU A 348 -22.36 -41.34 44.33
N LYS A 349 -22.53 -41.63 43.02
CA LYS A 349 -23.49 -42.58 42.37
C LYS A 349 -24.99 -42.22 42.15
N SER A 350 -25.27 -41.89 40.88
CA SER A 350 -26.00 -42.74 39.90
C SER A 350 -27.50 -43.07 40.05
N ALA A 351 -28.30 -42.57 39.09
CA ALA A 351 -29.50 -43.18 38.45
C ALA A 351 -30.73 -43.52 39.35
N SER A 352 -31.98 -43.61 38.87
CA SER A 352 -32.57 -43.64 37.51
C SER A 352 -33.96 -42.95 37.51
N ALA A 353 -34.55 -42.55 36.37
CA ALA A 353 -35.65 -43.21 35.62
C ALA A 353 -36.86 -43.74 36.48
N SER A 354 -38.12 -43.81 36.01
CA SER A 354 -38.69 -43.80 34.64
C SER A 354 -40.22 -43.57 34.67
N THR A 355 -40.93 -44.03 33.61
CA THR A 355 -42.38 -44.33 33.45
C THR A 355 -43.29 -43.24 32.83
N ALA A 356 -44.21 -43.57 31.89
CA ALA A 356 -44.36 -44.82 31.11
C ALA A 356 -45.31 -44.69 29.88
N SER A 357 -45.26 -45.74 29.03
CA SER A 357 -46.31 -46.23 28.11
C SER A 357 -46.44 -45.58 26.72
N THR A 358 -46.66 -46.31 25.62
CA THR A 358 -46.92 -47.78 25.46
C THR A 358 -46.38 -48.32 24.11
N ALA A 359 -46.37 -49.65 23.95
CA ALA A 359 -45.86 -50.38 22.76
C ALA A 359 -46.71 -50.14 21.48
N THR A 360 -46.29 -50.48 20.24
CA THR A 360 -46.11 -51.88 19.77
C THR A 360 -45.35 -51.96 18.42
N THR A 361 -44.50 -52.99 18.25
CA THR A 361 -43.76 -53.40 17.02
C THR A 361 -44.67 -54.09 15.96
N PRO A 362 -44.31 -54.30 14.67
CA PRO A 362 -43.06 -54.94 14.20
C PRO A 362 -42.43 -54.40 12.89
N ALA A 363 -41.36 -55.07 12.45
CA ALA A 363 -40.41 -54.65 11.40
C ALA A 363 -40.82 -54.92 9.94
N ALA A 364 -40.14 -54.22 9.02
CA ALA A 364 -39.94 -54.60 7.61
C ALA A 364 -38.54 -54.09 7.14
N GLN A 365 -38.07 -54.54 5.97
CA GLN A 365 -36.71 -54.28 5.42
C GLN A 365 -36.72 -53.36 4.17
N PRO A 366 -35.56 -52.89 3.66
CA PRO A 366 -35.48 -51.70 2.80
C PRO A 366 -35.66 -51.95 1.29
N SER A 367 -35.76 -50.87 0.53
CA SER A 367 -35.76 -50.84 -0.94
C SER A 367 -34.90 -49.69 -1.51
N THR A 368 -34.24 -49.96 -2.64
CA THR A 368 -33.34 -49.05 -3.39
C THR A 368 -34.06 -48.33 -4.55
N PRO A 369 -33.47 -47.28 -5.16
CA PRO A 369 -34.19 -46.30 -6.00
C PRO A 369 -34.10 -46.50 -7.53
N ALA A 370 -35.04 -45.89 -8.27
CA ALA A 370 -35.03 -45.59 -9.70
C ALA A 370 -36.24 -44.69 -10.06
N PRO A 371 -36.32 -44.05 -11.26
CA PRO A 371 -35.29 -43.36 -12.04
C PRO A 371 -35.71 -41.90 -12.43
N GLN A 372 -34.88 -41.18 -13.19
CA GLN A 372 -35.22 -39.86 -13.77
C GLN A 372 -36.10 -39.96 -15.04
N PRO A 373 -36.93 -38.93 -15.34
CA PRO A 373 -37.52 -38.69 -16.66
C PRO A 373 -36.74 -37.65 -17.49
N SER A 374 -36.87 -37.71 -18.83
CA SER A 374 -36.11 -36.89 -19.79
C SER A 374 -36.72 -35.52 -20.14
N ALA A 375 -35.93 -34.64 -20.76
CA ALA A 375 -36.28 -33.26 -21.10
C ALA A 375 -37.23 -33.08 -22.32
N PRO A 376 -37.97 -31.96 -22.40
CA PRO A 376 -38.69 -31.51 -23.59
C PRO A 376 -37.84 -30.60 -24.51
N ALA A 377 -38.27 -30.46 -25.77
CA ALA A 377 -37.64 -29.61 -26.80
C ALA A 377 -38.30 -28.19 -26.88
N PRO A 378 -37.65 -27.18 -27.49
CA PRO A 378 -37.99 -25.77 -27.29
C PRO A 378 -39.10 -25.21 -28.20
N GLN A 379 -39.56 -24.00 -27.88
CA GLN A 379 -40.39 -23.13 -28.74
C GLN A 379 -39.69 -21.77 -28.98
N PRO A 380 -40.02 -21.05 -30.07
CA PRO A 380 -39.14 -20.01 -30.61
C PRO A 380 -39.33 -18.61 -29.98
N SER A 381 -38.23 -17.87 -29.89
CA SER A 381 -38.17 -16.44 -29.59
C SER A 381 -37.88 -15.61 -30.86
N THR A 382 -38.44 -14.41 -30.93
CA THR A 382 -38.14 -13.40 -31.96
C THR A 382 -36.77 -12.74 -31.76
N PRO A 383 -36.15 -12.18 -32.80
CA PRO A 383 -34.71 -11.91 -32.82
C PRO A 383 -34.29 -10.67 -32.01
N ALA A 384 -33.12 -10.78 -31.37
CA ALA A 384 -32.30 -9.64 -30.98
C ALA A 384 -31.47 -9.13 -32.17
N ALA A 385 -30.96 -7.91 -32.09
CA ALA A 385 -30.08 -7.35 -33.13
C ALA A 385 -28.73 -8.06 -33.17
N SER A 386 -28.13 -8.16 -34.36
CA SER A 386 -26.79 -8.75 -34.52
C SER A 386 -25.73 -7.76 -34.05
N SER A 387 -24.98 -8.11 -33.01
CA SER A 387 -23.59 -7.69 -32.92
C SER A 387 -22.81 -8.30 -34.09
N ALA A 388 -21.78 -7.59 -34.56
CA ALA A 388 -20.76 -8.20 -35.40
C ALA A 388 -19.83 -9.07 -34.52
N PRO A 389 -19.20 -10.12 -35.06
CA PRO A 389 -18.08 -10.76 -34.38
C PRO A 389 -16.91 -9.78 -34.28
N SER A 390 -16.20 -9.79 -33.15
CA SER A 390 -14.88 -9.16 -33.05
C SER A 390 -13.93 -9.81 -34.09
N PRO A 391 -12.96 -9.08 -34.65
CA PRO A 391 -11.95 -9.68 -35.50
C PRO A 391 -11.14 -10.72 -34.71
N GLU A 392 -10.72 -11.78 -35.39
CA GLU A 392 -9.68 -12.69 -34.87
C GLU A 392 -8.34 -11.95 -34.82
N PRO A 393 -7.45 -12.21 -33.85
CA PRO A 393 -6.12 -11.62 -33.83
C PRO A 393 -5.39 -11.94 -35.13
N GLN A 394 -4.99 -10.90 -35.87
CA GLN A 394 -4.14 -11.05 -37.04
C GLN A 394 -2.70 -11.18 -36.57
N ALA A 395 -1.95 -12.11 -37.14
CA ALA A 395 -0.52 -12.21 -36.88
C ALA A 395 0.19 -10.93 -37.37
N PRO A 396 1.35 -10.57 -36.78
CA PRO A 396 2.14 -9.43 -37.23
C PRO A 396 2.43 -9.47 -38.74
N PRO A 397 2.53 -8.31 -39.42
CA PRO A 397 2.93 -8.27 -40.82
C PRO A 397 4.40 -8.70 -40.97
N GLU A 398 4.72 -9.50 -41.99
CA GLU A 398 6.08 -10.03 -42.21
C GLU A 398 7.12 -8.89 -42.34
N GLY A 399 8.04 -8.81 -41.37
CA GLY A 399 9.08 -7.77 -41.32
C GLY A 399 8.79 -6.64 -40.33
N SER A 400 7.87 -6.88 -39.40
CA SER A 400 7.61 -6.01 -38.25
C SER A 400 8.84 -5.90 -37.32
N LEU A 401 8.97 -4.80 -36.58
CA LEU A 401 10.06 -4.58 -35.62
C LEU A 401 10.25 -5.77 -34.68
N VAL A 402 9.15 -6.36 -34.19
CA VAL A 402 9.19 -7.50 -33.27
C VAL A 402 9.68 -8.80 -33.91
N ASP A 403 9.51 -9.02 -35.23
CA ASP A 403 9.99 -10.23 -35.94
C ASP A 403 11.54 -10.38 -35.87
N HIS A 404 12.23 -9.28 -35.55
CA HIS A 404 13.70 -9.24 -35.48
C HIS A 404 14.26 -9.69 -34.12
N TYR A 405 13.42 -9.96 -33.11
CA TYR A 405 13.85 -10.23 -31.73
C TYR A 405 13.25 -11.50 -31.11
N GLU A 406 13.98 -12.12 -30.18
CA GLU A 406 13.60 -13.36 -29.49
C GLU A 406 12.88 -13.13 -28.15
N ALA A 407 12.92 -11.91 -27.60
CA ALA A 407 12.23 -11.50 -26.37
C ALA A 407 12.15 -9.96 -26.24
N LEU A 408 11.20 -9.46 -25.44
CA LEU A 408 11.08 -8.05 -25.07
C LEU A 408 11.45 -7.84 -23.60
N LEU A 409 12.27 -6.81 -23.33
CA LEU A 409 12.59 -6.31 -22.00
C LEU A 409 11.90 -4.93 -21.84
N LEU A 410 10.70 -4.94 -21.27
CA LEU A 410 9.76 -3.81 -21.22
C LEU A 410 9.94 -3.01 -19.93
N ASP A 411 10.08 -1.68 -19.99
CA ASP A 411 9.74 -0.82 -18.85
C ASP A 411 8.21 -0.83 -18.56
N LEU A 412 7.77 -0.20 -17.48
CA LEU A 412 6.39 -0.13 -17.02
C LEU A 412 5.84 1.30 -17.02
N ASP A 413 6.39 2.18 -16.19
CA ASP A 413 5.82 3.47 -15.78
C ASP A 413 6.08 4.58 -16.82
N GLY A 414 5.22 4.68 -17.84
CA GLY A 414 5.41 5.53 -19.03
C GLY A 414 5.50 4.74 -20.34
N THR A 415 5.71 3.42 -20.23
CA THR A 415 5.89 2.51 -21.38
C THR A 415 4.72 1.55 -21.58
N VAL A 416 4.35 0.77 -20.55
CA VAL A 416 3.23 -0.20 -20.59
C VAL A 416 1.95 0.39 -19.99
N PHE A 417 2.08 1.30 -19.03
CA PHE A 417 0.96 2.03 -18.44
C PHE A 417 1.37 3.44 -18.01
N ALA A 418 0.39 4.35 -17.95
CA ALA A 418 0.55 5.70 -17.42
C ALA A 418 -0.39 5.89 -16.22
N GLY A 419 0.18 5.94 -15.01
CA GLY A 419 -0.59 6.04 -13.77
C GLY A 419 -1.41 4.78 -13.47
N LYS A 420 -2.70 4.79 -13.85
CA LYS A 420 -3.67 3.70 -13.59
C LYS A 420 -4.18 3.02 -14.87
N GLU A 421 -3.84 3.53 -16.05
CA GLU A 421 -4.34 3.03 -17.33
C GLU A 421 -3.20 2.52 -18.24
N PRO A 422 -3.40 1.43 -19.02
CA PRO A 422 -2.49 1.03 -20.08
C PRO A 422 -2.17 2.17 -21.06
N THR A 423 -0.95 2.20 -21.60
CA THR A 423 -0.63 3.05 -22.76
C THR A 423 -1.39 2.59 -24.00
N HIS A 424 -1.50 3.45 -25.02
CA HIS A 424 -2.34 3.18 -26.19
C HIS A 424 -1.97 1.87 -26.89
N GLY A 425 -2.97 1.01 -27.11
CA GLY A 425 -2.82 -0.30 -27.74
C GLY A 425 -1.92 -1.31 -27.01
N ALA A 426 -1.32 -0.96 -25.87
CA ALA A 426 -0.28 -1.76 -25.21
C ALA A 426 -0.75 -3.19 -24.89
N ARG A 427 -1.97 -3.31 -24.35
CA ARG A 427 -2.56 -4.59 -23.97
C ARG A 427 -2.88 -5.45 -25.19
N GLU A 428 -3.52 -4.84 -26.20
CA GLU A 428 -3.88 -5.49 -27.46
C GLU A 428 -2.66 -5.97 -28.26
N THR A 429 -1.58 -5.17 -28.29
CA THR A 429 -0.32 -5.57 -28.93
C THR A 429 0.37 -6.68 -28.13
N LEU A 430 0.60 -6.49 -26.82
CA LEU A 430 1.33 -7.49 -26.01
C LEU A 430 0.58 -8.83 -25.90
N ASP A 431 -0.76 -8.85 -25.85
CA ASP A 431 -1.56 -10.09 -25.89
C ASP A 431 -1.46 -10.82 -27.26
N ALA A 432 -1.00 -10.14 -28.33
CA ALA A 432 -0.86 -10.72 -29.68
C ALA A 432 0.54 -11.31 -29.97
N LEU A 433 1.52 -11.13 -29.07
CA LEU A 433 2.93 -11.48 -29.28
C LEU A 433 3.35 -12.80 -28.62
N ASP A 434 3.62 -13.83 -29.43
CA ASP A 434 4.09 -15.16 -29.00
C ASP A 434 5.62 -15.21 -28.76
N LEU A 435 6.13 -14.28 -27.94
CA LEU A 435 7.53 -14.25 -27.49
C LEU A 435 7.65 -13.85 -26.00
N PRO A 436 8.72 -14.26 -25.28
CA PRO A 436 8.92 -13.90 -23.88
C PRO A 436 8.92 -12.39 -23.63
N GLN A 437 7.99 -11.95 -22.77
CA GLN A 437 7.88 -10.58 -22.27
C GLN A 437 8.37 -10.56 -20.83
N ILE A 438 9.45 -9.80 -20.58
CA ILE A 438 10.02 -9.56 -19.25
C ILE A 438 9.78 -8.10 -18.89
N PHE A 439 9.17 -7.85 -17.74
CA PHE A 439 8.85 -6.51 -17.23
C PHE A 439 9.95 -6.03 -16.27
N VAL A 440 10.47 -4.83 -16.46
CA VAL A 440 11.78 -4.39 -15.96
C VAL A 440 11.69 -2.98 -15.36
N THR A 441 11.29 -2.89 -14.09
CA THR A 441 11.02 -1.61 -13.41
C THR A 441 12.16 -1.18 -12.48
N ASN A 442 12.45 0.13 -12.50
CA ASN A 442 13.32 0.77 -11.52
C ASN A 442 12.67 0.96 -10.14
N ASN A 443 11.35 0.77 -10.01
CA ASN A 443 10.64 0.94 -8.74
C ASN A 443 10.99 -0.19 -7.75
N ALA A 444 11.41 0.20 -6.54
CA ALA A 444 11.84 -0.69 -5.47
C ALA A 444 10.82 -0.86 -4.34
N SER A 445 9.67 -0.18 -4.42
CA SER A 445 8.68 -0.16 -3.34
C SER A 445 7.87 -1.46 -3.26
N ARG A 446 7.50 -2.02 -4.42
CA ARG A 446 6.66 -3.22 -4.61
C ARG A 446 7.49 -4.47 -4.92
N ARG A 447 6.99 -5.64 -4.49
CA ARG A 447 7.54 -6.96 -4.82
C ARG A 447 7.14 -7.40 -6.25
N PRO A 448 7.86 -8.34 -6.89
CA PRO A 448 7.54 -8.78 -8.25
C PRO A 448 6.13 -9.37 -8.41
N SER A 449 5.64 -10.08 -7.39
CA SER A 449 4.26 -10.59 -7.31
C SER A 449 3.20 -9.49 -7.24
N GLU A 450 3.48 -8.38 -6.56
CA GLU A 450 2.57 -7.22 -6.45
C GLU A 450 2.52 -6.44 -7.77
N VAL A 451 3.67 -6.28 -8.44
CA VAL A 451 3.76 -5.69 -9.78
C VAL A 451 3.04 -6.57 -10.82
N ALA A 452 3.22 -7.89 -10.76
CA ALA A 452 2.48 -8.82 -11.61
C ALA A 452 0.97 -8.74 -11.34
N ALA A 453 0.53 -8.69 -10.07
CA ALA A 453 -0.88 -8.53 -9.72
C ALA A 453 -1.45 -7.20 -10.24
N HIS A 454 -0.67 -6.12 -10.23
CA HIS A 454 -1.06 -4.83 -10.78
C HIS A 454 -1.22 -4.86 -12.31
N LEU A 455 -0.28 -5.47 -13.03
CA LEU A 455 -0.40 -5.71 -14.48
C LEU A 455 -1.66 -6.54 -14.82
N ASN A 456 -1.92 -7.61 -14.07
CA ASN A 456 -3.16 -8.39 -14.22
C ASN A 456 -4.43 -7.57 -13.90
N SER A 457 -4.37 -6.62 -12.96
CA SER A 457 -5.51 -5.72 -12.66
C SER A 457 -5.83 -4.76 -13.81
N MET A 458 -4.83 -4.40 -14.62
CA MET A 458 -4.99 -3.63 -15.86
C MET A 458 -5.28 -4.51 -17.10
N GLY A 459 -5.42 -5.83 -16.92
CA GLY A 459 -5.80 -6.77 -17.97
C GLY A 459 -4.65 -7.35 -18.81
N PHE A 460 -3.39 -7.17 -18.40
CA PHE A 460 -2.24 -7.83 -19.01
C PHE A 460 -2.04 -9.26 -18.45
N SER A 461 -1.52 -10.17 -19.26
CA SER A 461 -1.21 -11.55 -18.84
C SER A 461 0.20 -11.68 -18.22
N ALA A 462 0.37 -11.30 -16.95
CA ALA A 462 1.69 -11.24 -16.29
C ALA A 462 1.89 -12.26 -15.15
N THR A 463 3.11 -12.78 -14.98
CA THR A 463 3.50 -13.66 -13.86
C THR A 463 4.70 -13.14 -13.08
N GLU A 464 4.90 -13.60 -11.85
CA GLU A 464 5.99 -13.14 -10.96
C GLU A 464 7.39 -13.38 -11.55
N ASP A 465 7.61 -14.53 -12.21
CA ASP A 465 8.88 -14.86 -12.86
C ASP A 465 9.26 -13.87 -13.98
N GLN A 466 8.26 -13.27 -14.65
CA GLN A 466 8.46 -12.26 -15.70
C GLN A 466 8.85 -10.88 -15.16
N VAL A 467 8.70 -10.60 -13.86
CA VAL A 467 8.97 -9.25 -13.32
C VAL A 467 10.34 -9.17 -12.66
N VAL A 468 11.18 -8.26 -13.16
CA VAL A 468 12.48 -7.88 -12.59
C VAL A 468 12.36 -6.50 -11.96
N THR A 469 12.69 -6.37 -10.67
CA THR A 469 12.72 -5.09 -9.95
C THR A 469 14.13 -4.71 -9.53
N SER A 470 14.36 -3.40 -9.37
CA SER A 470 15.61 -2.86 -8.84
C SER A 470 15.91 -3.30 -7.40
N ALA A 471 14.88 -3.61 -6.60
CA ALA A 471 15.04 -4.15 -5.25
C ALA A 471 15.71 -5.54 -5.29
N GLN A 472 15.30 -6.43 -6.20
CA GLN A 472 15.91 -7.75 -6.37
C GLN A 472 17.36 -7.65 -6.88
N SER A 473 17.60 -6.79 -7.88
CA SER A 473 18.96 -6.52 -8.39
C SER A 473 19.87 -6.01 -7.27
N ALA A 474 19.40 -5.07 -6.46
CA ALA A 474 20.16 -4.48 -5.35
C ALA A 474 20.42 -5.49 -4.22
N ALA A 475 19.45 -6.32 -3.86
CA ALA A 475 19.63 -7.38 -2.86
C ALA A 475 20.64 -8.43 -3.34
N ARG A 476 20.58 -8.85 -4.62
CA ARG A 476 21.61 -9.75 -5.16
C ARG A 476 22.99 -9.09 -5.15
N LEU A 477 23.12 -7.88 -5.68
CA LEU A 477 24.38 -7.14 -5.72
C LEU A 477 24.99 -6.98 -4.32
N LEU A 478 24.15 -6.72 -3.32
CA LEU A 478 24.52 -6.72 -1.90
C LEU A 478 25.12 -8.07 -1.46
N SER A 479 24.43 -9.19 -1.72
CA SER A 479 24.90 -10.54 -1.35
C SER A 479 26.18 -10.98 -2.05
N GLU A 480 26.51 -10.40 -3.21
CA GLU A 480 27.78 -10.63 -3.93
C GLU A 480 28.96 -9.85 -3.30
N HIS A 481 28.68 -8.81 -2.50
CA HIS A 481 29.68 -7.91 -1.92
C HIS A 481 29.83 -8.00 -0.40
N VAL A 482 28.97 -8.72 0.32
CA VAL A 482 29.06 -8.91 1.79
C VAL A 482 29.22 -10.38 2.18
N GLU A 483 29.95 -10.63 3.26
CA GLU A 483 30.14 -11.99 3.80
C GLU A 483 28.80 -12.58 4.27
N PRO A 484 28.52 -13.89 4.06
CA PRO A 484 27.28 -14.52 4.48
C PRO A 484 26.98 -14.33 5.98
N GLY A 485 25.76 -13.90 6.29
CA GLY A 485 25.35 -13.54 7.66
C GLY A 485 25.76 -12.14 8.12
N SER A 486 26.32 -11.29 7.25
CA SER A 486 26.42 -9.85 7.47
C SER A 486 25.04 -9.20 7.68
N ARG A 487 25.02 -7.97 8.20
CA ARG A 487 23.81 -7.15 8.30
C ARG A 487 23.91 -5.92 7.40
N ALA A 488 22.80 -5.55 6.76
CA ALA A 488 22.67 -4.30 6.00
C ALA A 488 21.60 -3.41 6.65
N LEU A 489 21.83 -2.10 6.69
CA LEU A 489 20.83 -1.10 7.05
C LEU A 489 20.00 -0.81 5.80
N VAL A 490 18.67 -0.88 5.93
CA VAL A 490 17.74 -0.68 4.82
C VAL A 490 17.08 0.68 4.95
N LEU A 491 17.18 1.49 3.90
CA LEU A 491 16.36 2.68 3.65
C LEU A 491 15.42 2.33 2.51
N GLY A 492 14.12 2.31 2.74
CA GLY A 492 13.12 1.82 1.79
C GLY A 492 11.98 1.09 2.48
N THR A 493 11.06 0.52 1.70
CA THR A 493 9.92 -0.25 2.22
C THR A 493 10.36 -1.56 2.89
N ASP A 494 9.48 -2.17 3.70
CA ASP A 494 9.73 -3.52 4.23
C ASP A 494 9.78 -4.59 3.13
N GLY A 495 9.31 -4.29 1.91
CA GLY A 495 9.53 -5.08 0.70
C GLY A 495 11.01 -5.16 0.32
N LEU A 496 11.69 -4.01 0.18
CA LEU A 496 13.15 -3.99 0.00
C LEU A 496 13.88 -4.68 1.16
N ALA A 497 13.40 -4.48 2.39
CA ALA A 497 13.98 -5.16 3.56
C ALA A 497 13.75 -6.68 3.55
N GLN A 498 12.76 -7.18 2.82
CA GLN A 498 12.48 -8.60 2.64
C GLN A 498 13.36 -9.22 1.54
N GLU A 499 13.58 -8.55 0.40
CA GLU A 499 14.54 -9.01 -0.63
C GLU A 499 15.94 -9.25 0.00
N VAL A 500 16.37 -8.34 0.88
CA VAL A 500 17.64 -8.44 1.64
C VAL A 500 17.70 -9.70 2.52
N ARG A 501 16.59 -10.09 3.14
CA ARG A 501 16.50 -11.31 3.96
C ARG A 501 16.53 -12.57 3.10
N GLU A 502 15.89 -12.54 1.93
CA GLU A 502 15.77 -13.69 1.03
C GLU A 502 17.11 -14.05 0.35
N VAL A 503 17.99 -13.07 0.11
CA VAL A 503 19.40 -13.32 -0.26
C VAL A 503 20.31 -13.73 0.92
N GLY A 504 19.75 -13.89 2.13
CA GLY A 504 20.48 -14.36 3.31
C GLY A 504 21.28 -13.28 4.07
N VAL A 505 21.01 -12.00 3.83
CA VAL A 505 21.62 -10.87 4.56
C VAL A 505 20.68 -10.41 5.68
N GLY A 506 21.21 -10.18 6.87
CA GLY A 506 20.43 -9.72 8.01
C GLY A 506 20.04 -8.24 7.89
N VAL A 507 18.89 -7.84 8.43
CA VAL A 507 18.51 -6.42 8.49
C VAL A 507 19.03 -5.78 9.79
N ALA A 508 19.65 -4.61 9.67
CA ALA A 508 19.95 -3.67 10.76
C ALA A 508 18.86 -2.59 10.86
N ARG A 509 18.68 -2.00 12.04
CA ARG A 509 17.72 -0.91 12.28
C ARG A 509 18.41 0.42 12.70
N SER A 510 19.73 0.41 12.91
CA SER A 510 20.55 1.61 13.17
C SER A 510 21.99 1.43 12.68
N ALA A 511 22.73 2.53 12.48
CA ALA A 511 24.18 2.52 12.31
C ALA A 511 24.93 1.89 13.51
N ASP A 512 24.38 1.96 14.72
CA ASP A 512 24.96 1.36 15.92
C ASP A 512 24.96 -0.19 15.90
N ASP A 513 24.11 -0.83 15.06
CA ASP A 513 24.20 -2.27 14.76
C ASP A 513 25.52 -2.64 14.03
N ARG A 514 26.26 -1.65 13.53
CA ARG A 514 27.43 -1.76 12.64
C ARG A 514 27.12 -2.60 11.39
N PRO A 515 26.18 -2.14 10.56
CA PRO A 515 25.90 -2.79 9.28
C PRO A 515 27.15 -2.79 8.38
N ALA A 516 27.34 -3.87 7.64
CA ALA A 516 28.39 -3.98 6.61
C ALA A 516 28.04 -3.17 5.35
N ALA A 517 26.75 -2.90 5.13
CA ALA A 517 26.25 -2.14 4.00
C ALA A 517 25.01 -1.29 4.34
N VAL A 518 24.76 -0.26 3.55
CA VAL A 518 23.50 0.46 3.46
C VAL A 518 22.90 0.17 2.08
N ILE A 519 21.64 -0.24 2.04
CA ILE A 519 20.87 -0.44 0.80
C ILE A 519 19.69 0.53 0.80
N GLN A 520 19.57 1.34 -0.26
CA GLN A 520 18.66 2.47 -0.33
C GLN A 520 17.76 2.42 -1.57
N GLY A 521 16.46 2.33 -1.34
CA GLY A 521 15.41 2.55 -2.33
C GLY A 521 14.31 3.47 -1.81
N PHE A 522 13.35 3.80 -2.67
CA PHE A 522 12.26 4.72 -2.31
C PHE A 522 11.34 4.16 -1.21
N SER A 523 10.99 5.02 -0.26
CA SER A 523 9.83 4.88 0.64
C SER A 523 9.32 6.28 0.97
N PRO A 524 7.99 6.50 1.05
CA PRO A 524 7.41 7.81 1.41
C PRO A 524 7.78 8.24 2.83
N ASP A 525 8.04 7.28 3.71
CA ASP A 525 8.43 7.46 5.12
C ASP A 525 9.87 7.93 5.29
N THR A 526 10.66 8.00 4.20
CA THR A 526 12.08 8.35 4.24
C THR A 526 12.26 9.79 4.70
N ASN A 527 12.88 9.96 5.86
CA ASN A 527 12.95 11.24 6.57
C ASN A 527 14.37 11.53 7.07
N TRP A 528 14.57 12.70 7.68
CA TRP A 528 15.87 13.14 8.17
C TRP A 528 16.57 12.12 9.08
N SER A 529 15.81 11.36 9.90
CA SER A 529 16.37 10.36 10.81
C SER A 529 16.96 9.17 10.04
N THR A 530 16.22 8.58 9.10
CA THR A 530 16.70 7.42 8.34
C THR A 530 17.85 7.78 7.40
N LEU A 531 17.83 8.96 6.79
CA LEU A 531 18.95 9.50 6.00
C LEU A 531 20.20 9.77 6.86
N SER A 532 20.02 10.17 8.13
CA SER A 532 21.13 10.36 9.07
C SER A 532 21.77 9.04 9.50
N GLU A 533 20.97 7.99 9.76
CA GLU A 533 21.49 6.65 10.05
C GLU A 533 22.30 6.07 8.87
N ALA A 534 21.83 6.27 7.63
CA ALA A 534 22.62 5.92 6.44
C ALA A 534 23.94 6.70 6.40
N ALA A 535 23.90 8.02 6.57
CA ALA A 535 25.10 8.86 6.54
C ALA A 535 26.13 8.46 7.63
N LEU A 536 25.66 8.06 8.82
CA LEU A 536 26.52 7.54 9.90
C LEU A 536 27.15 6.19 9.52
N ALA A 537 26.36 5.24 9.01
CA ALA A 537 26.85 3.92 8.59
C ALA A 537 27.87 4.01 7.43
N ILE A 538 27.58 4.83 6.41
CA ILE A 538 28.48 5.08 5.27
C ILE A 538 29.78 5.72 5.74
N ARG A 539 29.71 6.72 6.64
CA ARG A 539 30.91 7.35 7.24
C ARG A 539 31.70 6.40 8.16
N ALA A 540 31.08 5.34 8.68
CA ALA A 540 31.76 4.25 9.39
C ALA A 540 32.40 3.20 8.46
N GLY A 541 32.19 3.30 7.13
CA GLY A 541 32.77 2.42 6.12
C GLY A 541 31.85 1.32 5.60
N ALA A 542 30.54 1.41 5.83
CA ALA A 542 29.57 0.51 5.21
C ALA A 542 29.51 0.72 3.69
N LEU A 543 29.43 -0.38 2.92
CA LEU A 543 29.19 -0.34 1.47
C LEU A 543 27.83 0.30 1.17
N TRP A 544 27.74 1.23 0.23
CA TRP A 544 26.45 1.84 -0.13
C TRP A 544 25.95 1.31 -1.49
N ILE A 545 24.70 0.88 -1.52
CA ILE A 545 24.00 0.42 -2.72
C ILE A 545 22.68 1.20 -2.85
N ALA A 546 22.38 1.69 -4.05
CA ALA A 546 21.11 2.32 -4.39
C ALA A 546 20.33 1.45 -5.37
N THR A 547 19.01 1.31 -5.17
CA THR A 547 18.16 0.55 -6.09
C THR A 547 18.06 1.27 -7.44
N ASN A 548 17.83 2.58 -7.43
CA ASN A 548 17.91 3.45 -8.59
C ASN A 548 18.43 4.84 -8.16
N THR A 549 18.71 5.70 -9.14
CA THR A 549 19.08 7.11 -8.93
C THR A 549 18.11 8.08 -9.60
N ASP A 550 16.84 7.70 -9.72
CA ASP A 550 15.81 8.51 -10.38
C ASP A 550 15.48 9.76 -9.55
N ALA A 551 15.79 10.94 -10.10
CA ALA A 551 15.70 12.21 -9.37
C ALA A 551 14.25 12.55 -8.97
N THR A 552 13.29 12.17 -9.81
CA THR A 552 11.86 12.42 -9.66
C THR A 552 11.06 11.11 -9.60
N LEU A 553 9.80 11.21 -9.18
CA LEU A 553 8.81 10.13 -9.23
C LEU A 553 7.50 10.68 -9.84
N PRO A 554 6.99 10.14 -10.96
CA PRO A 554 5.72 10.58 -11.54
C PRO A 554 4.54 10.39 -10.58
N SER A 555 3.56 11.30 -10.66
CA SER A 555 2.28 11.19 -9.96
C SER A 555 1.19 12.03 -10.66
N GLU A 556 -0.08 11.81 -10.30
CA GLU A 556 -1.22 12.64 -10.74
C GLU A 556 -1.09 14.12 -10.34
N ARG A 557 -0.22 14.43 -9.37
CA ARG A 557 0.11 15.79 -8.91
C ARG A 557 1.35 16.39 -9.61
N GLY A 558 1.90 15.69 -10.61
CA GLY A 558 3.17 16.03 -11.26
C GLY A 558 4.37 15.29 -10.65
N LEU A 559 5.58 15.76 -10.96
CA LEU A 559 6.83 15.13 -10.57
C LEU A 559 7.14 15.35 -9.07
N LEU A 560 7.14 14.27 -8.31
CA LEU A 560 7.53 14.22 -6.89
C LEU A 560 9.03 13.92 -6.73
N VAL A 561 9.51 13.90 -5.48
CA VAL A 561 10.91 13.60 -5.12
C VAL A 561 11.19 12.10 -5.28
N GLY A 562 12.06 11.72 -6.20
CA GLY A 562 12.48 10.33 -6.42
C GLY A 562 13.65 9.89 -5.53
N ASN A 563 14.00 8.60 -5.58
CA ASN A 563 15.09 8.05 -4.76
C ASN A 563 16.47 8.68 -5.08
N GLY A 564 16.71 9.08 -6.33
CA GLY A 564 17.91 9.81 -6.73
C GLY A 564 18.11 11.13 -5.98
N SER A 565 17.03 11.84 -5.67
CA SER A 565 17.11 13.06 -4.84
C SER A 565 17.44 12.74 -3.37
N LEU A 566 16.92 11.63 -2.84
CA LEU A 566 17.25 11.13 -1.50
C LEU A 566 18.70 10.60 -1.44
N VAL A 567 19.17 9.96 -2.51
CA VAL A 567 20.57 9.55 -2.69
C VAL A 567 21.47 10.79 -2.76
N ALA A 568 21.11 11.82 -3.53
CA ALA A 568 21.88 13.06 -3.63
C ALA A 568 22.05 13.76 -2.27
N ALA A 569 21.01 13.72 -1.41
CA ALA A 569 21.11 14.22 -0.04
C ALA A 569 22.15 13.44 0.80
N VAL A 570 22.13 12.10 0.74
CA VAL A 570 23.12 11.26 1.44
C VAL A 570 24.53 11.41 0.85
N ALA A 571 24.66 11.51 -0.47
CA ALA A 571 25.94 11.72 -1.16
C ALA A 571 26.57 13.06 -0.74
N ASN A 572 25.79 14.14 -0.73
CA ASN A 572 26.22 15.45 -0.24
C ASN A 572 26.62 15.39 1.26
N ALA A 573 25.80 14.74 2.08
CA ALA A 573 26.03 14.60 3.53
C ALA A 573 27.21 13.68 3.90
N THR A 574 27.71 12.84 2.99
CA THR A 574 28.79 11.86 3.23
C THR A 574 30.10 12.18 2.49
N GLY A 575 30.01 12.64 1.24
CA GLY A 575 31.11 12.66 0.28
C GLY A 575 31.36 11.31 -0.40
N ALA A 576 30.36 10.41 -0.41
CA ALA A 576 30.41 9.09 -1.04
C ALA A 576 29.43 8.98 -2.22
N GLU A 577 29.55 7.91 -3.00
CA GLU A 577 28.66 7.54 -4.11
C GLU A 577 28.22 6.07 -3.93
N PRO A 578 26.97 5.70 -4.28
CA PRO A 578 26.49 4.33 -4.18
C PRO A 578 26.89 3.49 -5.40
N LEU A 579 26.91 2.17 -5.24
CA LEU A 579 26.73 1.25 -6.38
C LEU A 579 25.25 1.26 -6.76
N VAL A 580 24.93 1.60 -8.02
CA VAL A 580 23.54 1.58 -8.53
C VAL A 580 23.23 0.20 -9.11
N ALA A 581 22.08 -0.37 -8.74
CA ALA A 581 21.68 -1.73 -9.14
C ALA A 581 20.62 -1.78 -10.25
N GLY A 582 19.79 -0.74 -10.36
CA GLY A 582 18.78 -0.54 -11.40
C GLY A 582 19.32 0.24 -12.60
N LYS A 583 18.46 0.47 -13.58
CA LYS A 583 18.74 1.20 -14.82
C LYS A 583 19.27 2.62 -14.51
N PRO A 584 20.30 3.12 -15.23
CA PRO A 584 20.95 2.52 -16.39
C PRO A 584 22.06 1.50 -16.08
N ALA A 585 22.23 1.06 -14.82
CA ALA A 585 23.29 0.11 -14.49
C ALA A 585 22.99 -1.31 -14.97
N ALA A 586 24.02 -1.96 -15.54
CA ALA A 586 23.96 -3.31 -16.10
C ALA A 586 23.39 -4.44 -15.18
N PRO A 587 23.49 -4.44 -13.83
CA PRO A 587 23.05 -5.58 -13.02
C PRO A 587 21.57 -5.97 -13.20
N LEU A 588 20.66 -5.00 -13.33
CA LEU A 588 19.22 -5.24 -13.56
C LEU A 588 18.89 -5.58 -15.03
N MET A 589 19.71 -5.18 -15.99
CA MET A 589 19.52 -5.58 -17.39
C MET A 589 20.05 -7.01 -17.62
N ALA A 590 21.21 -7.35 -17.04
CA ALA A 590 21.76 -8.71 -17.03
C ALA A 590 20.85 -9.71 -16.29
N ASP A 591 20.36 -9.31 -15.11
CA ASP A 591 18.92 -9.35 -14.77
C ASP A 591 17.93 -10.03 -15.73
N ALA A 592 17.24 -9.18 -16.49
CA ALA A 592 16.16 -9.51 -17.40
C ALA A 592 16.62 -10.38 -18.58
N MET A 593 17.82 -10.14 -19.12
CA MET A 593 18.44 -11.00 -20.15
C MET A 593 18.50 -12.47 -19.68
N LYS A 594 18.97 -12.70 -18.45
CA LYS A 594 19.07 -14.05 -17.87
C LYS A 594 17.72 -14.71 -17.63
N ARG A 595 16.65 -13.92 -17.40
CA ARG A 595 15.27 -14.44 -17.29
C ARG A 595 14.60 -14.72 -18.62
N SER A 596 14.84 -13.87 -19.63
CA SER A 596 14.33 -14.10 -21.00
C SER A 596 14.88 -15.40 -21.60
N GLY A 597 16.08 -15.82 -21.20
CA GLY A 597 16.69 -17.09 -21.60
C GLY A 597 17.23 -17.11 -23.04
N VAL A 598 17.13 -15.99 -23.75
CA VAL A 598 17.56 -15.78 -25.13
C VAL A 598 18.71 -14.78 -25.19
N THR A 599 19.32 -14.59 -26.37
CA THR A 599 20.45 -13.66 -26.55
C THR A 599 20.13 -12.42 -27.37
N ASN A 600 19.03 -12.45 -28.13
CA ASN A 600 18.62 -11.35 -29.00
C ASN A 600 17.32 -10.74 -28.47
N SER A 601 17.42 -9.80 -27.53
CA SER A 601 16.26 -9.14 -26.89
C SER A 601 16.23 -7.65 -27.20
N LEU A 602 15.05 -7.11 -27.46
CA LEU A 602 14.83 -5.67 -27.59
C LEU A 602 14.50 -5.08 -26.21
N VAL A 603 15.18 -4.00 -25.81
CA VAL A 603 14.75 -3.19 -24.68
C VAL A 603 13.75 -2.15 -25.17
N VAL A 604 12.62 -2.00 -24.49
CA VAL A 604 11.60 -0.99 -24.82
C VAL A 604 11.33 -0.14 -23.58
N GLY A 605 11.41 1.18 -23.73
CA GLY A 605 11.25 2.12 -22.62
C GLY A 605 11.06 3.56 -23.10
N ASP A 606 10.63 4.45 -22.22
CA ASP A 606 10.38 5.86 -22.49
C ASP A 606 11.53 6.78 -22.05
N ARG A 607 12.57 6.23 -21.39
CA ARG A 607 13.67 7.03 -20.83
C ARG A 607 15.04 6.73 -21.43
N LEU A 608 15.58 7.76 -22.08
CA LEU A 608 16.94 7.81 -22.62
C LEU A 608 17.99 7.53 -21.55
N ASP A 609 17.85 8.13 -20.35
CA ASP A 609 18.82 8.10 -19.27
C ASP A 609 18.79 6.82 -18.40
N THR A 610 17.73 6.00 -18.52
CA THR A 610 17.64 4.70 -17.84
C THR A 610 17.59 3.54 -18.79
N ASP A 611 16.65 3.51 -19.74
CA ASP A 611 16.29 2.29 -20.47
C ASP A 611 17.22 2.10 -21.66
N ILE A 612 17.36 3.16 -22.45
CA ILE A 612 18.20 3.18 -23.64
C ILE A 612 19.68 3.12 -23.23
N GLN A 613 20.10 3.92 -22.25
CA GLN A 613 21.44 3.84 -21.68
C GLN A 613 21.70 2.48 -20.98
N GLY A 614 20.66 1.89 -20.36
CA GLY A 614 20.71 0.54 -19.81
C GLY A 614 20.96 -0.53 -20.88
N ALA A 615 20.25 -0.47 -22.01
CA ALA A 615 20.44 -1.35 -23.16
C ALA A 615 21.82 -1.21 -23.78
N HIS A 616 22.26 0.03 -24.04
CA HIS A 616 23.60 0.34 -24.52
C HIS A 616 24.69 -0.18 -23.58
N SER A 617 24.49 -0.12 -22.25
CA SER A 617 25.46 -0.63 -21.26
C SER A 617 25.74 -2.13 -21.34
N VAL A 618 24.79 -2.92 -21.87
CA VAL A 618 24.91 -4.38 -22.07
C VAL A 618 25.07 -4.79 -23.54
N GLY A 619 24.94 -3.85 -24.48
CA GLY A 619 25.03 -4.10 -25.91
C GLY A 619 23.79 -4.73 -26.53
N LEU A 620 22.60 -4.40 -26.02
CA LEU A 620 21.32 -4.74 -26.65
C LEU A 620 20.83 -3.58 -27.55
N ASP A 621 20.03 -3.93 -28.57
CA ASP A 621 19.20 -2.96 -29.27
C ASP A 621 18.09 -2.41 -28.35
N SER A 622 17.61 -1.21 -28.66
CA SER A 622 16.50 -0.60 -27.92
C SER A 622 15.59 0.26 -28.78
N ALA A 623 14.31 0.24 -28.44
CA ALA A 623 13.27 1.10 -28.99
C ALA A 623 12.81 2.12 -27.92
N LEU A 624 12.85 3.41 -28.27
CA LEU A 624 12.23 4.45 -27.46
C LEU A 624 10.73 4.56 -27.80
N VAL A 625 9.86 4.53 -26.79
CA VAL A 625 8.45 4.96 -26.93
C VAL A 625 8.30 6.43 -26.57
N LEU A 626 7.35 7.15 -27.19
CA LEU A 626 7.09 8.57 -26.94
C LEU A 626 5.92 8.83 -25.97
N THR A 627 5.45 7.79 -25.26
CA THR A 627 4.33 7.85 -24.31
C THR A 627 4.68 8.36 -22.91
N GLY A 628 5.97 8.56 -22.61
CA GLY A 628 6.46 8.86 -21.25
C GLY A 628 7.29 10.14 -21.14
N VAL A 629 8.50 10.02 -20.58
CA VAL A 629 9.30 11.16 -20.11
C VAL A 629 10.19 11.79 -21.19
N SER A 630 10.81 11.01 -22.08
CA SER A 630 11.71 11.56 -23.11
C SER A 630 10.92 12.14 -24.29
N THR A 631 11.23 13.37 -24.68
CA THR A 631 10.62 14.00 -25.85
C THR A 631 11.39 13.70 -27.14
N PRO A 632 10.79 13.92 -28.33
CA PRO A 632 11.51 13.91 -29.61
C PRO A 632 12.72 14.85 -29.64
N LYS A 633 12.69 15.94 -28.86
CA LYS A 633 13.81 16.88 -28.71
C LYS A 633 14.97 16.29 -27.91
N ASP A 634 14.68 15.58 -26.82
CA ASP A 634 15.70 14.89 -26.03
C ASP A 634 16.37 13.78 -26.84
N LEU A 635 15.61 13.05 -27.67
CA LEU A 635 16.13 12.04 -28.59
C LEU A 635 17.13 12.63 -29.59
N LEU A 636 16.78 13.76 -30.23
CA LEU A 636 17.66 14.44 -31.19
C LEU A 636 18.94 14.99 -30.55
N LEU A 637 18.88 15.36 -29.26
CA LEU A 637 20.00 15.86 -28.48
C LEU A 637 20.79 14.77 -27.73
N ALA A 638 20.38 13.50 -27.82
CA ALA A 638 20.92 12.41 -27.01
C ALA A 638 22.45 12.22 -27.19
N PRO A 639 23.24 12.14 -26.09
CA PRO A 639 24.65 11.74 -26.15
C PRO A 639 24.78 10.28 -26.62
N PRO A 640 25.93 9.87 -27.19
CA PRO A 640 26.09 8.56 -27.84
C PRO A 640 25.61 7.34 -27.02
N GLU A 641 25.83 7.37 -25.71
CA GLU A 641 25.43 6.31 -24.77
C GLU A 641 23.93 6.25 -24.45
N GLN A 642 23.13 7.22 -24.91
CA GLN A 642 21.68 7.33 -24.71
C GLN A 642 20.89 7.21 -26.02
N ARG A 643 21.54 6.82 -27.13
CA ARG A 643 20.91 6.74 -28.46
C ARG A 643 20.28 5.38 -28.71
N PRO A 644 18.96 5.30 -28.98
CA PRO A 644 18.30 4.03 -29.27
C PRO A 644 18.58 3.55 -30.70
N SER A 645 18.26 2.28 -30.96
CA SER A 645 18.30 1.69 -32.31
C SER A 645 17.05 2.06 -33.13
N HIS A 646 15.91 2.22 -32.45
CA HIS A 646 14.60 2.47 -33.02
C HIS A 646 13.83 3.52 -32.20
N VAL A 647 12.83 4.18 -32.81
CA VAL A 647 11.85 5.01 -32.09
C VAL A 647 10.45 4.75 -32.66
N ILE A 648 9.48 4.64 -31.77
CA ILE A 648 8.07 4.34 -32.04
C ILE A 648 7.18 5.28 -31.20
N ASP A 649 5.99 5.65 -31.69
CA ASP A 649 5.10 6.55 -30.95
C ASP A 649 4.62 5.90 -29.63
N ASP A 650 4.13 4.66 -29.71
CA ASP A 650 3.73 3.83 -28.57
C ASP A 650 4.00 2.33 -28.86
N LEU A 651 3.56 1.43 -27.96
CA LEU A 651 3.79 -0.01 -28.09
C LEU A 651 3.12 -0.67 -29.31
N THR A 652 2.20 -0.01 -30.01
CA THR A 652 1.68 -0.51 -31.31
C THR A 652 2.75 -0.53 -32.39
N GLY A 653 3.74 0.36 -32.34
CA GLY A 653 4.86 0.42 -33.30
C GLY A 653 5.82 -0.77 -33.24
N LEU A 654 5.64 -1.69 -32.28
CA LEU A 654 6.27 -3.03 -32.34
C LEU A 654 5.82 -3.85 -33.57
N LEU A 655 4.69 -3.48 -34.19
CA LEU A 655 4.10 -4.13 -35.36
C LEU A 655 4.42 -3.43 -36.69
N ASP A 656 5.06 -2.24 -36.66
CA ASP A 656 5.46 -1.49 -37.85
C ASP A 656 6.70 -2.12 -38.53
N ASP A 657 6.92 -1.84 -39.82
CA ASP A 657 8.11 -2.33 -40.54
C ASP A 657 9.39 -1.84 -39.85
N GLU A 658 10.29 -2.76 -39.47
CA GLU A 658 11.55 -2.45 -38.78
C GLU A 658 12.34 -1.32 -39.45
N LYS A 659 12.25 -1.22 -40.78
CA LYS A 659 12.97 -0.21 -41.58
C LYS A 659 12.45 1.20 -41.35
N THR A 660 11.15 1.43 -41.16
CA THR A 660 10.62 2.79 -41.00
C THR A 660 10.92 3.34 -39.62
N VAL A 661 10.84 2.51 -38.59
CA VAL A 661 11.08 2.88 -37.17
C VAL A 661 12.55 2.85 -36.74
N ARG A 662 13.46 2.27 -37.57
CA ARG A 662 14.91 2.25 -37.33
C ARG A 662 15.56 3.60 -37.60
N ILE A 663 16.44 4.03 -36.68
CA ILE A 663 17.16 5.30 -36.82
C ILE A 663 18.30 5.18 -37.86
N GLY A 664 18.16 5.91 -38.97
CA GLY A 664 18.97 5.76 -40.18
C GLY A 664 18.60 6.75 -41.29
N GLU A 665 19.25 6.62 -42.45
CA GLU A 665 18.79 7.23 -43.70
C GLU A 665 17.46 6.59 -44.13
N GLN A 666 16.44 7.39 -44.43
CA GLN A 666 15.10 6.91 -44.78
C GLN A 666 14.75 7.26 -46.24
N PRO A 667 14.20 6.32 -47.05
CA PRO A 667 14.03 6.53 -48.49
C PRO A 667 12.98 7.59 -48.85
N ASP A 668 11.98 7.77 -47.98
CA ASP A 668 10.87 8.71 -48.16
C ASP A 668 11.23 10.15 -47.75
N TRP A 669 12.38 10.35 -47.11
CA TRP A 669 12.80 11.60 -46.47
C TRP A 669 14.22 12.00 -46.89
N ASP A 670 14.32 12.97 -47.80
CA ASP A 670 15.59 13.59 -48.18
C ASP A 670 15.97 14.64 -47.13
N VAL A 671 17.17 14.55 -46.55
CA VAL A 671 17.61 15.38 -45.42
C VAL A 671 18.95 16.04 -45.73
N GLU A 672 18.90 17.31 -46.12
CA GLU A 672 20.08 18.14 -46.34
C GLU A 672 20.52 18.84 -45.04
N VAL A 673 21.79 18.71 -44.68
CA VAL A 673 22.41 19.44 -43.56
C VAL A 673 23.25 20.59 -44.12
N SER A 674 23.10 21.79 -43.56
CA SER A 674 23.85 22.97 -43.99
C SER A 674 24.20 23.88 -42.81
N GLY A 675 25.45 23.82 -42.37
CA GLY A 675 25.88 24.48 -41.13
C GLY A 675 25.17 23.87 -39.92
N ALA A 676 24.38 24.66 -39.20
CA ALA A 676 23.55 24.20 -38.09
C ALA A 676 22.07 23.94 -38.48
N THR A 677 21.70 24.10 -39.76
CA THR A 677 20.32 23.90 -40.22
C THR A 677 20.16 22.52 -40.86
N ILE A 678 19.15 21.77 -40.40
CA ILE A 678 18.68 20.53 -41.02
C ILE A 678 17.42 20.85 -41.83
N THR A 679 17.42 20.51 -43.11
CA THR A 679 16.29 20.74 -44.04
C THR A 679 15.79 19.40 -44.58
N VAL A 680 14.55 19.03 -44.27
CA VAL A 680 13.95 17.76 -44.69
C VAL A 680 12.86 17.96 -45.76
N THR A 681 12.80 17.06 -46.74
CA THR A 681 11.84 17.08 -47.85
C THR A 681 11.28 15.67 -48.10
N ALA A 682 9.98 15.53 -48.31
CA ALA A 682 9.36 14.25 -48.68
C ALA A 682 9.69 13.90 -50.14
N THR A 683 10.00 12.63 -50.43
CA THR A 683 10.39 12.16 -51.78
C THR A 683 9.26 11.44 -52.54
N GLY A 684 8.21 11.00 -51.84
CA GLY A 684 7.07 10.25 -52.38
C GLY A 684 5.73 11.00 -52.38
N GLU A 685 4.67 10.37 -52.92
CA GLU A 685 3.30 10.93 -52.88
C GLU A 685 2.60 10.70 -51.52
N GLU A 686 2.94 9.61 -50.82
CA GLU A 686 2.48 9.26 -49.46
C GLU A 686 3.70 8.70 -48.68
N PRO A 687 4.52 9.55 -48.01
CA PRO A 687 5.69 9.10 -47.26
C PRO A 687 5.32 8.47 -45.91
N ALA A 688 6.10 7.49 -45.45
CA ALA A 688 5.98 6.94 -44.09
C ALA A 688 6.19 8.04 -43.03
N HIS A 689 5.15 8.39 -42.29
CA HIS A 689 5.20 9.48 -41.29
C HIS A 689 6.06 9.11 -40.08
N GLU A 690 5.95 7.86 -39.64
CA GLU A 690 6.73 7.23 -38.59
C GLU A 690 8.24 7.25 -38.88
N ALA A 691 8.65 7.30 -40.16
CA ALA A 691 10.05 7.38 -40.58
C ALA A 691 10.67 8.79 -40.46
N LEU A 692 9.87 9.85 -40.23
CA LEU A 692 10.38 11.22 -40.16
C LEU A 692 11.32 11.44 -38.96
N LEU A 693 10.89 11.03 -37.76
CA LEU A 693 11.69 11.22 -36.54
C LEU A 693 12.98 10.38 -36.55
N PRO A 694 12.98 9.11 -36.98
CA PRO A 694 14.20 8.34 -37.25
C PRO A 694 15.19 9.04 -38.20
N ALA A 695 14.72 9.65 -39.29
CA ALA A 695 15.58 10.39 -40.22
C ALA A 695 16.18 11.65 -39.58
N LEU A 696 15.36 12.42 -38.84
CA LEU A 696 15.80 13.63 -38.14
C LEU A 696 16.81 13.33 -37.02
N ALA A 697 16.58 12.26 -36.24
CA ALA A 697 17.52 11.80 -35.21
C ALA A 697 18.87 11.41 -35.83
N HIS A 698 18.87 10.66 -36.94
CA HIS A 698 20.09 10.27 -37.63
C HIS A 698 20.92 11.48 -38.09
N ALA A 699 20.26 12.47 -38.72
CA ALA A 699 20.91 13.69 -39.19
C ALA A 699 21.41 14.57 -38.03
N ALA A 700 20.61 14.77 -36.98
CA ALA A 700 21.00 15.53 -35.79
C ALA A 700 22.23 14.93 -35.11
N TRP A 701 22.27 13.61 -34.93
CA TRP A 701 23.44 12.93 -34.34
C TRP A 701 24.68 12.99 -35.25
N ALA A 702 24.53 12.90 -36.57
CA ALA A 702 25.64 13.05 -37.51
C ALA A 702 26.26 14.46 -37.45
N LEU A 703 25.41 15.49 -37.32
CA LEU A 703 25.82 16.87 -37.13
C LEU A 703 26.51 17.10 -35.79
N LEU A 704 25.88 16.70 -34.68
CA LEU A 704 26.37 16.89 -33.32
C LEU A 704 27.68 16.13 -33.02
N ASP A 705 27.86 14.95 -33.63
CA ASP A 705 29.12 14.19 -33.53
C ASP A 705 30.27 14.83 -34.35
N GLY A 706 30.01 15.88 -35.13
CA GLY A 706 30.98 16.46 -36.05
C GLY A 706 31.38 15.51 -37.18
N ARG A 707 30.46 14.61 -37.60
CA ARG A 707 30.69 13.69 -38.73
C ARG A 707 30.50 14.39 -40.09
N ASP A 708 29.77 15.51 -40.13
CA ASP A 708 29.81 16.45 -41.26
C ASP A 708 31.07 17.34 -41.18
N VAL A 709 31.82 17.38 -42.28
CA VAL A 709 33.12 18.06 -42.39
C VAL A 709 32.98 19.54 -42.75
N GLU A 710 31.83 19.98 -43.27
CA GLU A 710 31.61 21.38 -43.66
C GLU A 710 31.01 22.26 -42.54
N ALA A 711 30.31 21.67 -41.57
CA ALA A 711 29.68 22.39 -40.45
C ALA A 711 30.67 22.82 -39.35
N GLY A 712 31.62 21.96 -38.99
CA GLY A 712 32.48 22.14 -37.81
C GLY A 712 31.76 21.76 -36.50
N PRO A 713 32.29 22.15 -35.32
CA PRO A 713 31.62 21.90 -34.05
C PRO A 713 30.44 22.89 -33.88
N VAL A 714 29.23 22.33 -33.86
CA VAL A 714 27.96 23.06 -33.68
C VAL A 714 27.50 22.96 -32.23
N ASP A 715 26.98 24.07 -31.69
CA ASP A 715 26.32 24.07 -30.38
C ASP A 715 24.89 23.49 -30.53
N PRO A 716 24.44 22.57 -29.67
CA PRO A 716 23.07 22.05 -29.69
C PRO A 716 21.99 23.13 -29.76
N SER A 717 22.22 24.27 -29.10
CA SER A 717 21.28 25.42 -29.04
C SER A 717 21.32 26.35 -30.27
N ASP A 718 22.10 26.01 -31.29
CA ASP A 718 22.06 26.64 -32.62
C ASP A 718 21.47 25.72 -33.71
N VAL A 719 21.13 24.46 -33.38
CA VAL A 719 20.53 23.51 -34.33
C VAL A 719 19.05 23.86 -34.60
N ALA A 720 18.73 24.08 -35.87
CA ALA A 720 17.37 24.39 -36.34
C ALA A 720 16.91 23.36 -37.38
N ILE A 721 15.65 22.91 -37.29
CA ILE A 721 15.07 21.92 -38.19
C ILE A 721 13.93 22.56 -38.97
N THR A 722 13.93 22.39 -40.29
CA THR A 722 12.94 23.03 -41.17
C THR A 722 12.62 22.17 -42.39
N SER A 723 11.60 22.58 -43.13
CA SER A 723 11.26 22.09 -44.47
C SER A 723 10.75 23.27 -45.29
N ASP A 724 10.97 23.26 -46.61
CA ASP A 724 10.28 24.18 -47.53
C ASP A 724 8.83 23.74 -47.80
N ASP A 725 8.49 22.48 -47.54
CA ASP A 725 7.14 21.94 -47.66
C ASP A 725 6.28 22.33 -46.41
N PRO A 726 5.09 22.94 -46.59
CA PRO A 726 4.24 23.34 -45.46
C PRO A 726 3.69 22.19 -44.61
N ASP A 727 3.40 21.04 -45.22
CA ASP A 727 2.79 19.89 -44.55
C ASP A 727 3.85 19.07 -43.80
N VAL A 728 5.08 19.01 -44.30
CA VAL A 728 6.25 18.51 -43.56
C VAL A 728 6.63 19.47 -42.43
N ARG A 729 6.62 20.78 -42.66
CA ARG A 729 6.84 21.78 -41.59
C ARG A 729 5.81 21.64 -40.47
N SER A 730 4.54 21.40 -40.81
CA SER A 730 3.49 21.11 -39.81
C SER A 730 3.74 19.82 -39.02
N GLN A 731 4.52 18.86 -39.52
CA GLN A 731 4.93 17.67 -38.77
C GLN A 731 6.09 17.99 -37.82
N ILE A 732 7.10 18.74 -38.28
CA ILE A 732 8.20 19.27 -37.45
C ILE A 732 7.66 20.10 -36.27
N ASP A 733 6.68 20.97 -36.54
CA ASP A 733 6.02 21.81 -35.53
C ASP A 733 5.26 20.97 -34.48
N LYS A 734 4.63 19.85 -34.87
CA LYS A 734 3.95 18.92 -33.94
C LYS A 734 4.93 18.15 -33.06
N LEU A 735 6.07 17.74 -33.61
CA LEU A 735 7.14 17.07 -32.86
C LEU A 735 7.87 18.03 -31.90
N GLY A 736 7.71 19.34 -32.08
CA GLY A 736 8.36 20.37 -31.24
C GLY A 736 9.86 20.56 -31.50
N VAL A 737 10.38 20.04 -32.62
CA VAL A 737 11.83 19.94 -32.90
C VAL A 737 12.38 21.03 -33.83
N GLY A 738 11.58 22.04 -34.20
CA GLY A 738 12.00 23.09 -35.14
C GLY A 738 13.15 24.00 -34.65
N ASP A 739 13.27 24.21 -33.33
CA ASP A 739 14.39 24.90 -32.67
C ASP A 739 14.81 24.08 -31.44
N LEU A 740 16.07 23.63 -31.39
CA LEU A 740 16.55 22.72 -30.33
C LEU A 740 17.04 23.45 -29.05
N ARG A 741 16.79 24.76 -28.90
CA ARG A 741 17.10 25.59 -27.72
C ARG A 741 16.38 25.27 -26.41
#